data_AF-A0A4Q1ACD7-F1
#
_entry.id   AF-A0A4Q1ACD7-F1
#
_cell.length_a   1.000
_cell.length_b   1.000
_cell.length_c   1.000
_cell.angle_alpha   90.00
_cell.angle_beta   90.00
_cell.angle_gamma   90.00
#
_symmetry.space_group_name_H-M   'P 1'
#
loop_
_entity.id
_entity.type
_entity.pdbx_description
1 polymer ?
#
loop_
_entity_poly.entity_id
_entity_poly.type
_entity_poly.pdbx_seq_one_letter_code
_entity_poly.pdbx_strand_id
1 'polypeptide(L)'
;MNFRADTINLQEGTIEEKREEIKKYFLQTYELDEKLFDLLKDKKSIYKQPNRLRHPLIFYYGHTATFFVNKLMVSKLLSKRVNENLESVFAIGVDEMSWDDLNSSNYSWPEFDEVKKYRDEVKEVVLDIIDNLEFTLPINWDSPMWVILMGIEHENIHIETSSVLLRELNISHFIEEEPFSYCTKYSKQYPQNELVDVKGGEVILQKDRENPIFYGWDNEFSYHKATIKDFKASKYLVSNGEFLEFVKDKGYSKLKYFSKDGLKWLDFTQAKMPTFWIKKDDEYYLRQINNIVPLPLNYPVDINVYEAEAFCKYKSEKLGYEVRLPTEDEYYRLYDYVDAENTDANIGFKYFNQTPVDTYKFGDFYDVKGNVWQWSITPIYPFDDFKTHNAYDDFTTPTFDDRHALMKGGSFISLGNETLKSARYAFRKHFFQHAGFRYVKSDNEYRTKLNDNVYETDELISQYCEFHYGEEFFNVENFPKKSVELLKPYLKDINTNSALDLGCSVGRSTFELAKTFDKVLGIDFSANFINVGVKLKKYDNLTYKVRVEGEIFDDKKVSLDDLGLEDTKEKVEFMQGDACNLKSLYNGYDLIFCSNLIDRLYYPQKFLDDIPNRVNNNGLFVILSPYTWLEEYTPKSNWLGGYYKENKEVKTIQTLKDNLEDRFELVDLIDVLFVIKETSRKFQHTVSQMSIWKKKEN
;
A
#
# COMPACT_ATOMS: atom_id res chain seq x y z
N MET A 1 18.39 14.10 21.41
CA MET A 1 17.71 12.95 22.04
C MET A 1 18.40 11.68 21.54
N ASN A 2 18.57 10.67 22.39
CA ASN A 2 19.06 9.36 21.97
C ASN A 2 17.85 8.53 21.54
N PHE A 3 17.43 8.66 20.28
CA PHE A 3 16.38 7.83 19.72
C PHE A 3 16.91 6.40 19.56
N ARG A 4 16.08 5.41 19.89
CA ARG A 4 16.30 4.02 19.49
C ARG A 4 16.22 3.96 17.96
N ALA A 5 17.34 3.64 17.32
CA ALA A 5 17.43 3.45 15.89
C ALA A 5 16.92 2.08 15.46
N ASP A 6 17.29 1.04 16.20
CA ASP A 6 17.03 -0.36 15.84
C ASP A 6 15.63 -0.82 16.28
N THR A 7 15.07 -1.80 15.57
CA THR A 7 13.82 -2.46 15.99
C THR A 7 14.02 -3.37 17.21
N ILE A 8 12.95 -3.97 17.71
CA ILE A 8 12.95 -4.81 18.91
C ILE A 8 13.32 -6.25 18.54
N ASN A 9 14.26 -6.84 19.30
CA ASN A 9 14.52 -8.27 19.23
C ASN A 9 13.31 -9.02 19.82
N LEU A 10 12.67 -9.90 19.04
CA LEU A 10 11.40 -10.53 19.38
C LEU A 10 11.54 -11.83 20.18
N GLN A 11 12.76 -12.28 20.43
CA GLN A 11 13.07 -13.56 21.08
C GLN A 11 13.64 -13.42 22.50
N GLU A 12 14.22 -12.27 22.82
CA GLU A 12 15.01 -12.07 24.06
C GLU A 12 14.24 -11.31 25.15
N GLY A 13 14.57 -11.60 26.42
CA GLY A 13 14.02 -10.96 27.62
C GLY A 13 12.84 -11.72 28.24
N THR A 14 12.30 -11.21 29.34
CA THR A 14 11.01 -11.68 29.89
C THR A 14 9.83 -10.97 29.22
N ILE A 15 8.60 -11.45 29.46
CA ILE A 15 7.37 -10.81 28.96
C ILE A 15 7.27 -9.36 29.45
N GLU A 16 7.56 -9.11 30.71
CA GLU A 16 7.51 -7.77 31.32
C GLU A 16 8.59 -6.85 30.76
N GLU A 17 9.83 -7.35 30.60
CA GLU A 17 10.90 -6.59 29.96
C GLU A 17 10.54 -6.25 28.52
N LYS A 18 9.97 -7.20 27.76
CA LYS A 18 9.53 -6.98 26.39
C LYS A 18 8.41 -5.96 26.30
N ARG A 19 7.44 -6.01 27.21
CA ARG A 19 6.33 -5.07 27.29
C ARG A 19 6.84 -3.64 27.48
N GLU A 20 7.74 -3.43 28.45
CA GLU A 20 8.34 -2.12 28.69
C GLU A 20 9.19 -1.63 27.50
N GLU A 21 9.91 -2.54 26.83
CA GLU A 21 10.66 -2.22 25.62
C GLU A 21 9.75 -1.74 24.48
N ILE A 22 8.65 -2.45 24.23
CA ILE A 22 7.65 -2.09 23.21
C ILE A 22 6.96 -0.78 23.57
N LYS A 23 6.58 -0.60 24.84
CA LYS A 23 5.97 0.64 25.33
C LYS A 23 6.87 1.85 25.10
N LYS A 24 8.17 1.72 25.43
CA LYS A 24 9.15 2.78 25.20
C LYS A 24 9.32 3.06 23.71
N TYR A 25 9.32 2.02 22.87
CA TYR A 25 9.46 2.18 21.43
C TYR A 25 8.25 2.88 20.81
N PHE A 26 7.03 2.51 21.23
CA PHE A 26 5.80 3.20 20.86
C PHE A 26 5.84 4.68 21.25
N LEU A 27 6.10 4.98 22.53
CA LEU A 27 6.13 6.36 23.04
C LEU A 27 7.14 7.25 22.30
N GLN A 28 8.33 6.71 22.02
CA GLN A 28 9.35 7.44 21.27
C GLN A 28 8.89 7.76 19.84
N THR A 29 8.34 6.77 19.14
CA THR A 29 7.94 6.89 17.74
C THR A 29 6.78 7.88 17.62
N TYR A 30 5.78 7.75 18.50
CA TYR A 30 4.62 8.64 18.56
C TYR A 30 5.01 10.10 18.86
N GLU A 31 5.97 10.31 19.77
CA GLU A 31 6.48 11.66 20.10
C GLU A 31 7.33 12.23 18.97
N LEU A 32 8.09 11.40 18.26
CA LEU A 32 8.93 11.84 17.14
C LEU A 32 8.10 12.26 15.93
N ASP A 33 7.02 11.53 15.62
CA ASP A 33 6.04 11.91 14.60
C ASP A 33 5.48 13.31 14.87
N GLU A 34 5.07 13.61 16.11
CA GLU A 34 4.57 14.94 16.47
C GLU A 34 5.65 16.03 16.37
N LYS A 35 6.86 15.76 16.86
CA LYS A 35 7.98 16.71 16.78
C LYS A 35 8.35 17.09 15.36
N LEU A 36 8.10 16.21 14.39
CA LEU A 36 8.35 16.51 12.99
C LEU A 36 7.43 17.66 12.50
N PHE A 37 6.18 17.72 12.97
CA PHE A 37 5.24 18.79 12.65
C PHE A 37 5.46 20.06 13.49
N ASP A 38 6.15 19.99 14.64
CA ASP A 38 6.58 21.16 15.42
C ASP A 38 7.58 22.05 14.65
N LEU A 39 8.18 21.52 13.57
CA LEU A 39 8.98 22.32 12.63
C LEU A 39 8.16 23.41 11.91
N LEU A 40 6.83 23.28 11.87
CA LEU A 40 5.95 24.26 11.24
C LEU A 40 5.79 25.50 12.14
N LYS A 41 5.92 26.69 11.55
CA LYS A 41 5.84 27.96 12.30
C LYS A 41 4.45 28.29 12.86
N ASP A 42 3.40 27.69 12.29
CA ASP A 42 2.03 27.93 12.67
C ASP A 42 1.11 26.75 12.30
N LYS A 43 0.00 26.63 13.02
CA LYS A 43 -1.03 25.60 12.77
C LYS A 43 -1.66 25.69 11.37
N LYS A 44 -1.63 26.85 10.71
CA LYS A 44 -2.22 26.98 9.36
C LYS A 44 -1.39 26.26 8.31
N SER A 45 -0.11 26.06 8.58
CA SER A 45 0.84 25.41 7.68
C SER A 45 0.58 23.91 7.53
N ILE A 46 -0.04 23.26 8.53
CA ILE A 46 -0.37 21.83 8.47
C ILE A 46 -1.49 21.51 7.45
N TYR A 47 -2.28 22.50 7.04
CA TYR A 47 -3.30 22.31 6.01
C TYR A 47 -2.76 22.50 4.59
N LYS A 48 -1.46 22.71 4.43
CA LYS A 48 -0.83 22.80 3.11
C LYS A 48 -0.70 21.42 2.49
N GLN A 49 -0.81 21.38 1.18
CA GLN A 49 -0.58 20.22 0.33
C GLN A 49 0.71 20.47 -0.46
N PRO A 50 1.89 20.03 0.05
CA PRO A 50 3.17 20.30 -0.58
C PRO A 50 3.28 19.63 -1.96
N ASN A 51 2.61 18.50 -2.13
CA ASN A 51 2.65 17.69 -3.33
C ASN A 51 1.23 17.43 -3.85
N ARG A 52 0.98 17.78 -5.11
CA ARG A 52 -0.32 17.63 -5.78
C ARG A 52 -0.80 16.18 -5.91
N LEU A 53 0.10 15.21 -5.74
CA LEU A 53 -0.20 13.78 -5.80
C LEU A 53 -0.36 13.15 -4.40
N ARG A 54 -0.40 13.98 -3.35
CA ARG A 54 -0.48 13.55 -1.94
C ARG A 54 -1.53 14.36 -1.19
N HIS A 55 -1.98 13.87 -0.04
CA HIS A 55 -2.87 14.63 0.84
C HIS A 55 -2.15 15.80 1.54
N PRO A 56 -2.89 16.75 2.14
CA PRO A 56 -2.31 17.78 2.99
C PRO A 56 -1.64 17.21 4.25
N LEU A 57 -0.74 17.97 4.89
CA LEU A 57 0.03 17.49 6.05
C LEU A 57 -0.84 17.03 7.23
N ILE A 58 -2.03 17.64 7.42
CA ILE A 58 -2.99 17.23 8.46
C ILE A 58 -3.46 15.78 8.30
N PHE A 59 -3.50 15.27 7.08
CA PHE A 59 -3.80 13.86 6.82
C PHE A 59 -2.75 12.97 7.48
N TYR A 60 -1.47 13.22 7.22
CA TYR A 60 -0.37 12.43 7.75
C TYR A 60 -0.31 12.49 9.28
N TYR A 61 -0.63 13.65 9.85
CA TYR A 61 -0.75 13.83 11.30
C TYR A 61 -1.89 13.00 11.91
N GLY A 62 -3.06 12.87 11.26
CA GLY A 62 -4.15 12.04 11.78
C GLY A 62 -4.02 10.55 11.45
N HIS A 63 -3.39 10.24 10.31
CA HIS A 63 -3.39 8.92 9.70
C HIS A 63 -2.71 7.84 10.53
N THR A 64 -1.56 8.13 11.16
CA THR A 64 -0.83 7.12 11.93
C THR A 64 -1.64 6.63 13.14
N ALA A 65 -2.34 7.53 13.84
CA ALA A 65 -3.26 7.16 14.92
C ALA A 65 -4.46 6.34 14.41
N THR A 66 -5.06 6.75 13.27
CA THR A 66 -6.15 5.99 12.63
C THR A 66 -5.69 4.60 12.17
N PHE A 67 -4.44 4.47 11.74
CA PHE A 67 -3.86 3.20 11.38
C PHE A 67 -3.86 2.21 12.55
N PHE A 68 -3.38 2.64 13.72
CA PHE A 68 -3.44 1.83 14.95
C PHE A 68 -4.87 1.35 15.23
N VAL A 69 -5.85 2.27 15.24
CA VAL A 69 -7.25 1.91 15.51
C VAL A 69 -7.76 0.89 14.48
N ASN A 70 -7.52 1.11 13.19
CA ASN A 70 -7.99 0.21 12.14
C ASN A 70 -7.41 -1.21 12.30
N LYS A 71 -6.11 -1.34 12.53
CA LYS A 71 -5.47 -2.67 12.64
C LYS A 71 -5.80 -3.37 13.96
N LEU A 72 -5.99 -2.61 15.04
CA LEU A 72 -6.52 -3.14 16.31
C LEU A 72 -7.96 -3.65 16.17
N MET A 73 -8.82 -2.95 15.42
CA MET A 73 -10.19 -3.38 15.13
C MET A 73 -10.21 -4.65 14.27
N VAL A 74 -9.43 -4.69 13.17
CA VAL A 74 -9.31 -5.87 12.29
C VAL A 74 -8.82 -7.09 13.07
N SER A 75 -7.85 -6.88 13.97
CA SER A 75 -7.26 -7.94 14.80
C SER A 75 -8.10 -8.28 16.04
N LYS A 76 -9.29 -7.68 16.20
CA LYS A 76 -10.21 -7.88 17.33
C LYS A 76 -9.58 -7.56 18.71
N LEU A 77 -8.52 -6.74 18.73
CA LEU A 77 -7.89 -6.21 19.96
C LEU A 77 -8.61 -4.97 20.48
N LEU A 78 -9.44 -4.36 19.64
CA LEU A 78 -10.33 -3.27 20.02
C LEU A 78 -11.76 -3.61 19.57
N SER A 79 -12.73 -3.35 20.44
CA SER A 79 -14.16 -3.63 20.17
C SER A 79 -14.96 -2.40 19.74
N LYS A 80 -14.42 -1.19 19.97
CA LYS A 80 -15.05 0.09 19.66
C LYS A 80 -14.01 1.06 19.14
N ARG A 81 -14.37 1.77 18.07
CA ARG A 81 -13.61 2.87 17.50
C ARG A 81 -13.51 4.03 18.50
N VAL A 82 -12.43 4.80 18.40
CA VAL A 82 -12.17 5.96 19.29
C VAL A 82 -12.95 7.17 18.77
N ASN A 83 -12.88 7.43 17.47
CA ASN A 83 -13.67 8.46 16.77
C ASN A 83 -13.95 8.02 15.33
N GLU A 84 -15.14 7.46 15.08
CA GLU A 84 -15.51 6.92 13.76
C GLU A 84 -15.40 7.94 12.62
N ASN A 85 -15.69 9.22 12.90
CA ASN A 85 -15.66 10.26 11.89
C ASN A 85 -14.22 10.58 11.45
N LEU A 86 -13.33 10.85 12.41
CA LEU A 86 -11.92 11.12 12.11
C LEU A 86 -11.24 9.90 11.48
N GLU A 87 -11.54 8.72 11.99
CA GLU A 87 -11.03 7.47 11.42
C GLU A 87 -11.48 7.27 9.97
N SER A 88 -12.70 7.63 9.61
CA SER A 88 -13.16 7.59 8.21
C SER A 88 -12.40 8.61 7.33
N VAL A 89 -12.13 9.80 7.85
CA VAL A 89 -11.40 10.87 7.14
C VAL A 89 -9.94 10.47 6.87
N PHE A 90 -9.29 9.80 7.82
CA PHE A 90 -7.86 9.46 7.74
C PHE A 90 -7.58 8.02 7.28
N ALA A 91 -8.58 7.16 7.07
CA ALA A 91 -8.40 5.75 6.66
C ALA A 91 -8.07 5.53 5.16
N ILE A 92 -7.83 6.58 4.39
CA ILE A 92 -7.59 6.49 2.93
C ILE A 92 -6.16 6.01 2.65
N GLY A 93 -5.96 5.34 1.51
CA GLY A 93 -4.64 4.97 1.03
C GLY A 93 -3.76 6.19 0.74
N VAL A 94 -2.45 6.03 0.93
CA VAL A 94 -1.47 7.12 0.80
C VAL A 94 -0.80 7.12 -0.57
N ASP A 95 -0.95 6.04 -1.35
CA ASP A 95 -0.37 5.89 -2.69
C ASP A 95 -1.29 6.45 -3.79
N GLU A 96 -0.77 6.64 -5.01
CA GLU A 96 -1.59 6.98 -6.19
C GLU A 96 -2.26 5.74 -6.78
N MET A 97 -2.97 4.98 -5.95
CA MET A 97 -3.79 3.92 -6.50
C MET A 97 -4.99 4.53 -7.21
N SER A 98 -5.47 3.89 -8.28
CA SER A 98 -6.56 4.45 -9.10
C SER A 98 -7.87 4.62 -8.33
N TRP A 99 -7.95 4.07 -7.12
CA TRP A 99 -9.08 4.14 -6.21
C TRP A 99 -8.92 5.18 -5.09
N ASP A 100 -7.76 5.84 -4.95
CA ASP A 100 -7.55 6.89 -3.95
C ASP A 100 -8.08 8.24 -4.46
N ASP A 101 -9.02 8.84 -3.71
CA ASP A 101 -9.58 10.16 -4.03
C ASP A 101 -8.72 11.26 -3.43
N LEU A 102 -7.83 11.84 -4.24
CA LEU A 102 -6.94 12.94 -3.90
C LEU A 102 -7.57 14.33 -4.08
N ASN A 103 -8.83 14.42 -4.50
CA ASN A 103 -9.46 15.71 -4.77
C ASN A 103 -9.81 16.46 -3.49
N SER A 104 -9.09 17.54 -3.20
CA SER A 104 -9.29 18.35 -2.00
C SER A 104 -10.70 18.96 -1.87
N SER A 105 -11.46 19.09 -2.96
CA SER A 105 -12.84 19.59 -2.89
C SER A 105 -13.80 18.63 -2.19
N ASN A 106 -13.40 17.36 -2.06
CA ASN A 106 -14.23 16.30 -1.48
C ASN A 106 -13.99 16.14 0.04
N TYR A 107 -13.09 16.93 0.64
CA TYR A 107 -12.71 16.80 2.05
C TYR A 107 -12.88 18.10 2.82
N SER A 108 -13.58 18.02 3.95
CA SER A 108 -13.53 19.02 5.02
C SER A 108 -12.55 18.52 6.08
N TRP A 109 -11.29 19.01 6.03
CA TRP A 109 -10.27 18.59 6.99
C TRP A 109 -10.65 19.03 8.42
N PRO A 110 -10.54 18.14 9.43
CA PRO A 110 -10.83 18.47 10.82
C PRO A 110 -9.86 19.51 11.38
N GLU A 111 -10.27 20.18 12.47
CA GLU A 111 -9.40 21.17 13.13
C GLU A 111 -8.21 20.50 13.81
N PHE A 112 -7.04 21.14 13.78
CA PHE A 112 -5.79 20.60 14.34
C PHE A 112 -5.95 20.14 15.79
N ASP A 113 -6.62 20.95 16.63
CA ASP A 113 -6.81 20.62 18.05
C ASP A 113 -7.74 19.42 18.25
N GLU A 114 -8.66 19.17 17.32
CA GLU A 114 -9.51 17.97 17.30
C GLU A 114 -8.69 16.73 16.92
N VAL A 115 -7.86 16.83 15.88
CA VAL A 115 -6.97 15.73 15.45
C VAL A 115 -5.94 15.41 16.53
N LYS A 116 -5.35 16.43 17.16
CA LYS A 116 -4.41 16.25 18.28
C LYS A 116 -5.10 15.56 19.47
N LYS A 117 -6.28 16.02 19.87
CA LYS A 117 -7.05 15.34 20.93
C LYS A 117 -7.32 13.88 20.59
N TYR A 118 -7.70 13.59 19.36
CA TYR A 118 -7.90 12.21 18.89
C TYR A 118 -6.62 11.38 18.96
N ARG A 119 -5.47 11.91 18.52
CA ARG A 119 -4.17 11.25 18.69
C ARG A 119 -3.87 10.96 20.16
N ASP A 120 -4.15 11.89 21.07
CA ASP A 120 -3.92 11.68 22.50
C ASP A 120 -4.83 10.56 23.04
N GLU A 121 -6.10 10.52 22.64
CA GLU A 121 -7.04 9.45 23.01
C GLU A 121 -6.61 8.07 22.48
N VAL A 122 -6.17 7.99 21.21
CA VAL A 122 -5.62 6.75 20.63
C VAL A 122 -4.37 6.30 21.35
N LYS A 123 -3.47 7.24 21.70
CA LYS A 123 -2.25 6.92 22.45
C LYS A 123 -2.57 6.23 23.78
N GLU A 124 -3.52 6.76 24.54
CA GLU A 124 -3.93 6.14 25.81
C GLU A 124 -4.55 4.74 25.60
N VAL A 125 -5.34 4.55 24.55
CA VAL A 125 -5.88 3.22 24.19
C VAL A 125 -4.76 2.23 23.85
N VAL A 126 -3.78 2.63 23.05
CA VAL A 126 -2.64 1.76 22.69
C VAL A 126 -1.79 1.45 23.91
N LEU A 127 -1.56 2.41 24.81
CA LEU A 127 -0.84 2.17 26.06
C LEU A 127 -1.57 1.19 26.98
N ASP A 128 -2.88 1.33 27.13
CA ASP A 128 -3.69 0.39 27.92
C ASP A 128 -3.64 -1.03 27.34
N ILE A 129 -3.69 -1.17 26.00
CA ILE A 129 -3.50 -2.47 25.35
C ILE A 129 -2.09 -3.00 25.60
N ILE A 130 -1.04 -2.18 25.41
CA ILE A 130 0.34 -2.58 25.68
C ILE A 130 0.52 -3.01 27.14
N ASP A 131 -0.16 -2.38 28.10
CA ASP A 131 -0.01 -2.71 29.52
C ASP A 131 -0.72 -4.01 29.91
N ASN A 132 -1.86 -4.32 29.27
CA ASN A 132 -2.74 -5.42 29.71
C ASN A 132 -2.77 -6.63 28.77
N LEU A 133 -2.27 -6.52 27.53
CA LEU A 133 -2.35 -7.59 26.54
C LEU A 133 -1.51 -8.81 26.94
N GLU A 134 -2.10 -9.99 27.00
CA GLU A 134 -1.35 -11.24 27.19
C GLU A 134 -0.68 -11.68 25.89
N PHE A 135 0.59 -12.09 25.97
CA PHE A 135 1.36 -12.60 24.82
C PHE A 135 2.49 -13.53 25.28
N THR A 136 3.05 -14.29 24.34
CA THR A 136 4.19 -15.19 24.57
C THR A 136 5.39 -14.78 23.72
N LEU A 137 6.57 -15.26 24.14
CA LEU A 137 7.80 -15.16 23.33
C LEU A 137 8.06 -16.49 22.58
N PRO A 138 8.62 -16.44 21.37
CA PRO A 138 8.90 -15.23 20.59
C PRO A 138 7.63 -14.55 20.07
N ILE A 139 7.67 -13.24 19.84
CA ILE A 139 6.59 -12.53 19.16
C ILE A 139 6.66 -12.84 17.67
N ASN A 140 5.65 -13.51 17.13
CA ASN A 140 5.50 -13.85 15.70
C ASN A 140 4.14 -13.37 15.16
N TRP A 141 3.79 -13.74 13.92
CA TRP A 141 2.54 -13.28 13.27
C TRP A 141 1.26 -13.64 14.03
N ASP A 142 1.27 -14.73 14.80
CA ASP A 142 0.11 -15.17 15.58
C ASP A 142 0.03 -14.45 16.95
N SER A 143 1.08 -13.74 17.34
CA SER A 143 1.11 -12.97 18.58
C SER A 143 0.31 -11.67 18.42
N PRO A 144 -0.60 -11.34 19.35
CA PRO A 144 -1.36 -10.09 19.26
C PRO A 144 -0.45 -8.85 19.38
N MET A 145 0.72 -8.99 20.01
CA MET A 145 1.71 -7.92 20.12
C MET A 145 2.35 -7.55 18.75
N TRP A 146 2.25 -8.43 17.75
CA TRP A 146 2.68 -8.14 16.38
C TRP A 146 1.94 -6.95 15.79
N VAL A 147 0.65 -6.80 16.10
CA VAL A 147 -0.20 -5.70 15.60
C VAL A 147 0.23 -4.35 16.17
N ILE A 148 0.73 -4.32 17.41
CA ILE A 148 1.30 -3.12 18.02
C ILE A 148 2.59 -2.73 17.31
N LEU A 149 3.50 -3.70 17.12
CA LEU A 149 4.75 -3.47 16.39
C LEU A 149 4.48 -3.01 14.95
N MET A 150 3.48 -3.59 14.28
CA MET A 150 3.03 -3.15 12.96
C MET A 150 2.64 -1.67 12.94
N GLY A 151 1.89 -1.20 13.93
CA GLY A 151 1.53 0.21 14.04
C GLY A 151 2.75 1.12 14.28
N ILE A 152 3.70 0.69 15.12
CA ILE A 152 4.94 1.43 15.37
C ILE A 152 5.79 1.54 14.09
N GLU A 153 5.98 0.42 13.39
CA GLU A 153 6.80 0.37 12.17
C GLU A 153 6.11 1.10 11.01
N HIS A 154 4.77 1.08 10.95
CA HIS A 154 4.00 1.92 10.04
C HIS A 154 4.20 3.42 10.33
N GLU A 155 4.23 3.82 11.60
CA GLU A 155 4.51 5.21 11.97
C GLU A 155 5.94 5.63 11.60
N ASN A 156 6.94 4.74 11.69
CA ASN A 156 8.30 5.03 11.17
C ASN A 156 8.30 5.35 9.66
N ILE A 157 7.56 4.58 8.85
CA ILE A 157 7.36 4.87 7.42
C ILE A 157 6.77 6.27 7.22
N HIS A 158 5.84 6.66 8.09
CA HIS A 158 5.18 7.96 8.02
C HIS A 158 6.04 9.10 8.55
N ILE A 159 6.96 8.88 9.48
CA ILE A 159 7.99 9.84 9.88
C ILE A 159 8.88 10.16 8.66
N GLU A 160 9.35 9.13 7.95
CA GLU A 160 10.15 9.33 6.74
C GLU A 160 9.33 10.01 5.64
N THR A 161 8.12 9.52 5.34
CA THR A 161 7.22 10.11 4.32
C THR A 161 6.88 11.57 4.62
N SER A 162 6.49 11.88 5.85
CA SER A 162 6.13 13.25 6.27
C SER A 162 7.32 14.19 6.17
N SER A 163 8.54 13.71 6.44
CA SER A 163 9.74 14.52 6.34
C SER A 163 10.06 14.94 4.90
N VAL A 164 9.74 14.08 3.91
CA VAL A 164 9.82 14.42 2.49
C VAL A 164 8.78 15.49 2.14
N LEU A 165 7.54 15.34 2.59
CA LEU A 165 6.47 16.31 2.32
C LEU A 165 6.77 17.68 2.95
N LEU A 166 7.32 17.69 4.16
CA LEU A 166 7.83 18.91 4.79
C LEU A 166 8.95 19.54 3.96
N ARG A 167 9.86 18.73 3.42
CA ARG A 167 10.92 19.23 2.54
C ARG A 167 10.38 19.85 1.25
N GLU A 168 9.31 19.30 0.69
CA GLU A 168 8.58 19.85 -0.47
C GLU A 168 7.79 21.12 -0.13
N LEU A 169 7.44 21.34 1.14
CA LEU A 169 6.78 22.57 1.60
C LEU A 169 7.74 23.77 1.51
N ASN A 170 7.20 24.91 1.10
CA ASN A 170 7.97 26.15 1.02
C ASN A 170 8.58 26.49 2.39
N ILE A 171 9.88 26.82 2.39
CA ILE A 171 10.67 27.15 3.59
C ILE A 171 10.02 28.20 4.49
N SER A 172 9.23 29.11 3.92
CA SER A 172 8.54 30.16 4.68
C SER A 172 7.53 29.64 5.71
N HIS A 173 7.20 28.35 5.69
CA HIS A 173 6.30 27.69 6.65
C HIS A 173 7.01 27.09 7.86
N PHE A 174 8.34 27.17 7.94
CA PHE A 174 9.14 26.57 9.01
C PHE A 174 9.54 27.58 10.07
N ILE A 175 9.76 27.10 11.29
CA ILE A 175 10.48 27.85 12.33
C ILE A 175 11.94 28.02 11.93
N GLU A 176 12.60 29.06 12.45
CA GLU A 176 14.04 29.30 12.22
C GLU A 176 14.93 28.43 13.12
N GLU A 177 14.38 27.87 14.19
CA GLU A 177 15.12 27.03 15.13
C GLU A 177 15.46 25.66 14.53
N GLU A 178 16.61 25.13 14.92
CA GLU A 178 17.11 23.81 14.54
C GLU A 178 16.98 22.84 15.74
N PRO A 179 15.81 22.20 15.95
CA PRO A 179 15.58 21.36 17.14
C PRO A 179 16.27 19.98 17.08
N PHE A 180 16.86 19.64 15.93
CA PHE A 180 17.55 18.38 15.68
C PHE A 180 19.06 18.57 15.50
N SER A 181 19.80 17.47 15.46
CA SER A 181 21.23 17.48 15.15
C SER A 181 21.46 17.48 13.64
N TYR A 182 22.21 18.44 13.11
CA TYR A 182 22.53 18.52 11.68
C TYR A 182 24.02 18.29 11.42
N CYS A 183 24.35 17.57 10.36
CA CYS A 183 25.70 17.54 9.84
C CYS A 183 26.02 18.88 9.15
N THR A 184 27.09 19.53 9.62
CA THR A 184 27.58 20.82 9.11
C THR A 184 28.79 20.68 8.20
N LYS A 185 29.30 19.46 8.00
CA LYS A 185 30.49 19.20 7.18
C LYS A 185 30.10 19.07 5.71
N TYR A 186 30.15 20.16 4.95
CA TYR A 186 29.96 20.13 3.49
C TYR A 186 31.12 20.80 2.75
N SER A 187 31.28 20.47 1.46
CA SER A 187 32.34 20.99 0.61
C SER A 187 31.85 21.42 -0.77
N LYS A 188 32.54 22.40 -1.36
CA LYS A 188 32.44 22.76 -2.79
C LYS A 188 33.30 21.87 -3.69
N GLN A 189 33.99 20.89 -3.11
CA GLN A 189 34.69 19.81 -3.81
C GLN A 189 33.98 18.50 -3.51
N TYR A 190 34.08 17.54 -4.42
CA TYR A 190 33.46 16.23 -4.29
C TYR A 190 34.41 15.15 -4.80
N PRO A 191 34.37 13.95 -4.20
CA PRO A 191 35.20 12.85 -4.65
C PRO A 191 34.81 12.47 -6.09
N GLN A 192 35.82 12.19 -6.91
CA GLN A 192 35.60 11.60 -8.23
C GLN A 192 35.29 10.11 -8.04
N ASN A 193 34.18 9.68 -8.59
CA ASN A 193 33.71 8.31 -8.41
C ASN A 193 34.48 7.35 -9.31
N GLU A 194 34.74 6.15 -8.81
CA GLU A 194 35.44 5.08 -9.53
C GLU A 194 34.68 3.75 -9.39
N LEU A 195 34.86 2.84 -10.34
CA LEU A 195 34.25 1.52 -10.28
C LEU A 195 35.19 0.53 -9.59
N VAL A 196 34.75 -0.04 -8.47
CA VAL A 196 35.48 -1.02 -7.66
C VAL A 196 34.89 -2.41 -7.89
N ASP A 197 35.73 -3.43 -7.90
CA ASP A 197 35.31 -4.83 -8.09
C ASP A 197 34.54 -5.35 -6.87
N VAL A 198 33.42 -6.02 -7.13
CA VAL A 198 32.63 -6.75 -6.15
C VAL A 198 32.67 -8.22 -6.52
N LYS A 199 33.13 -9.06 -5.60
CA LYS A 199 33.15 -10.50 -5.85
C LYS A 199 31.74 -11.06 -5.82
N GLY A 200 31.42 -11.89 -6.81
CA GLY A 200 30.17 -12.63 -6.90
C GLY A 200 29.97 -13.58 -5.72
N GLY A 201 28.79 -14.19 -5.67
CA GLY A 201 28.39 -15.07 -4.58
C GLY A 201 26.90 -15.34 -4.60
N GLU A 202 26.45 -16.13 -3.62
CA GLU A 202 25.03 -16.39 -3.41
C GLU A 202 24.41 -15.31 -2.54
N VAL A 203 23.18 -14.94 -2.88
CA VAL A 203 22.29 -14.12 -2.07
C VAL A 203 21.17 -15.03 -1.61
N ILE A 204 20.95 -15.09 -0.29
CA ILE A 204 19.87 -15.86 0.33
C ILE A 204 19.12 -14.92 1.26
N LEU A 205 17.81 -14.78 1.03
CA LEU A 205 16.92 -13.95 1.82
C LEU A 205 15.78 -14.81 2.33
N GLN A 206 15.58 -14.81 3.64
CA GLN A 206 14.45 -15.45 4.29
C GLN A 206 14.40 -14.95 5.75
N LYS A 207 13.23 -14.52 6.21
CA LYS A 207 12.96 -14.41 7.65
C LYS A 207 12.22 -15.65 8.13
N ASP A 208 12.54 -16.10 9.33
CA ASP A 208 11.77 -17.14 10.01
C ASP A 208 10.42 -16.57 10.44
N ARG A 209 9.32 -17.16 9.95
CA ARG A 209 7.94 -16.76 10.28
C ARG A 209 7.55 -17.18 11.69
N GLU A 210 8.02 -18.34 12.15
CA GLU A 210 7.67 -18.91 13.44
C GLU A 210 8.47 -18.24 14.56
N ASN A 211 9.76 -17.98 14.30
CA ASN A 211 10.70 -17.41 15.25
C ASN A 211 11.45 -16.21 14.64
N PRO A 212 10.78 -15.11 14.28
CA PRO A 212 11.47 -13.93 13.77
C PRO A 212 12.38 -13.33 14.86
N ILE A 213 13.59 -12.90 14.48
CA ILE A 213 14.46 -12.14 15.40
C ILE A 213 13.96 -10.70 15.52
N PHE A 214 13.48 -10.12 14.42
CA PHE A 214 13.03 -8.74 14.32
C PHE A 214 11.72 -8.66 13.54
N TYR A 215 10.97 -7.57 13.71
CA TYR A 215 9.79 -7.31 12.90
C TYR A 215 10.13 -7.27 11.39
N GLY A 216 9.19 -7.70 10.56
CA GLY A 216 9.29 -7.65 9.10
C GLY A 216 7.92 -7.47 8.46
N TRP A 217 7.88 -6.84 7.29
CA TRP A 217 6.69 -6.88 6.45
C TRP A 217 6.53 -8.24 5.79
N ASP A 218 5.32 -8.56 5.37
CA ASP A 218 4.96 -9.84 4.74
C ASP A 218 5.87 -10.23 3.56
N ASN A 219 6.34 -9.23 2.82
CA ASN A 219 7.23 -9.37 1.67
C ASN A 219 8.68 -9.79 2.00
N GLU A 220 9.05 -9.89 3.28
CA GLU A 220 10.41 -10.19 3.74
C GLU A 220 10.61 -11.65 4.21
N PHE A 221 9.53 -12.42 4.37
CA PHE A 221 9.59 -13.76 5.01
C PHE A 221 9.82 -14.92 4.06
N SER A 222 9.43 -14.73 2.81
CA SER A 222 9.55 -15.77 1.80
C SER A 222 10.99 -16.04 1.41
N TYR A 223 11.26 -17.29 1.03
CA TYR A 223 12.58 -17.70 0.59
C TYR A 223 12.89 -17.10 -0.79
N HIS A 224 14.09 -16.53 -0.93
CA HIS A 224 14.65 -16.12 -2.20
C HIS A 224 16.12 -16.47 -2.27
N LYS A 225 16.55 -16.95 -3.44
CA LYS A 225 17.93 -17.27 -3.72
C LYS A 225 18.34 -16.79 -5.10
N ALA A 226 19.49 -16.12 -5.17
CA ALA A 226 20.11 -15.70 -6.42
C ALA A 226 21.61 -15.99 -6.43
N THR A 227 22.18 -16.24 -7.61
CA THR A 227 23.63 -16.36 -7.81
C THR A 227 24.12 -15.18 -8.63
N ILE A 228 24.99 -14.36 -8.02
CA ILE A 228 25.50 -13.13 -8.61
C ILE A 228 26.95 -13.35 -9.06
N LYS A 229 27.23 -13.05 -10.33
CA LYS A 229 28.58 -13.02 -10.91
C LYS A 229 29.33 -11.79 -10.43
N ASP A 230 30.67 -11.83 -10.50
CA ASP A 230 31.52 -10.65 -10.29
C ASP A 230 31.00 -9.45 -11.11
N PHE A 231 30.95 -8.29 -10.49
CA PHE A 231 30.54 -7.04 -11.12
C PHE A 231 31.37 -5.89 -10.55
N LYS A 232 31.20 -4.68 -11.10
CA LYS A 232 31.79 -3.47 -10.52
C LYS A 232 30.72 -2.52 -10.05
N ALA A 233 30.91 -1.87 -8.92
CA ALA A 233 30.03 -0.84 -8.40
C ALA A 233 30.78 0.47 -8.20
N SER A 234 30.09 1.61 -8.32
CA SER A 234 30.71 2.89 -7.99
C SER A 234 31.12 2.90 -6.52
N LYS A 235 32.26 3.48 -6.20
CA LYS A 235 32.85 3.50 -4.84
C LYS A 235 32.00 4.28 -3.86
N TYR A 236 31.57 5.47 -4.30
CA TYR A 236 30.69 6.36 -3.58
C TYR A 236 29.29 6.29 -4.17
N LEU A 237 28.28 6.65 -3.37
CA LEU A 237 27.00 7.09 -3.91
C LEU A 237 27.22 8.29 -4.84
N VAL A 238 26.35 8.44 -5.85
CA VAL A 238 26.45 9.60 -6.76
C VAL A 238 26.23 10.88 -5.96
N SER A 239 27.24 11.75 -5.98
CA SER A 239 27.21 13.01 -5.23
C SER A 239 26.46 14.11 -5.99
N ASN A 240 26.03 15.15 -5.28
CA ASN A 240 25.48 16.36 -5.91
C ASN A 240 26.45 16.96 -6.93
N GLY A 241 27.75 16.94 -6.65
CA GLY A 241 28.79 17.42 -7.56
C GLY A 241 28.87 16.60 -8.84
N GLU A 242 28.85 15.27 -8.71
CA GLU A 242 28.84 14.38 -9.87
C GLU A 242 27.55 14.54 -10.70
N PHE A 243 26.40 14.71 -10.03
CA PHE A 243 25.11 14.96 -10.69
C PHE A 243 25.03 16.35 -11.33
N LEU A 244 25.71 17.35 -10.76
CA LEU A 244 25.77 18.70 -11.32
C LEU A 244 26.40 18.71 -12.72
N GLU A 245 27.29 17.76 -13.03
CA GLU A 245 27.81 17.57 -14.39
C GLU A 245 26.70 17.24 -15.38
N PHE A 246 25.79 16.33 -15.02
CA PHE A 246 24.63 15.97 -15.85
C PHE A 246 23.71 17.18 -16.08
N VAL A 247 23.45 17.97 -15.03
CA VAL A 247 22.67 19.21 -15.13
C VAL A 247 23.34 20.23 -16.07
N LYS A 248 24.65 20.48 -15.89
CA LYS A 248 25.43 21.42 -16.72
C LYS A 248 25.52 20.99 -18.17
N ASP A 249 25.60 19.69 -18.44
CA ASP A 249 25.60 19.11 -19.79
C ASP A 249 24.20 19.03 -20.42
N LYS A 250 23.21 19.71 -19.82
CA LYS A 250 21.81 19.76 -20.26
C LYS A 250 21.15 18.38 -20.33
N GLY A 251 21.45 17.52 -19.36
CA GLY A 251 20.93 16.15 -19.27
C GLY A 251 19.41 16.07 -19.37
N TYR A 252 18.69 16.92 -18.62
CA TYR A 252 17.22 17.00 -18.65
C TYR A 252 16.65 17.38 -20.03
N SER A 253 17.41 18.05 -20.89
CA SER A 253 16.95 18.40 -22.25
C SER A 253 17.23 17.31 -23.28
N LYS A 254 17.98 16.27 -22.93
CA LYS A 254 18.36 15.17 -23.82
C LYS A 254 17.42 13.99 -23.60
N LEU A 255 16.26 14.03 -24.27
CA LEU A 255 15.17 13.05 -24.12
C LEU A 255 15.60 11.58 -24.27
N LYS A 256 16.67 11.31 -25.04
CA LYS A 256 17.26 9.97 -25.20
C LYS A 256 17.69 9.30 -23.88
N TYR A 257 17.93 10.09 -22.83
CA TYR A 257 18.31 9.55 -21.52
C TYR A 257 17.12 9.03 -20.72
N PHE A 258 15.91 9.53 -20.93
CA PHE A 258 14.75 9.15 -20.14
C PHE A 258 14.07 7.89 -20.70
N SER A 259 13.49 7.08 -19.82
CA SER A 259 12.57 6.00 -20.20
C SER A 259 11.23 6.60 -20.67
N LYS A 260 10.34 5.78 -21.25
CA LYS A 260 9.02 6.25 -21.72
C LYS A 260 8.23 6.92 -20.60
N ASP A 261 8.19 6.32 -19.41
CA ASP A 261 7.49 6.91 -18.27
C ASP A 261 8.28 8.06 -17.64
N GLY A 262 9.62 8.01 -17.66
CA GLY A 262 10.46 9.16 -17.32
C GLY A 262 10.21 10.39 -18.20
N LEU A 263 9.91 10.21 -19.49
CA LEU A 263 9.51 11.29 -20.39
C LEU A 263 8.16 11.91 -20.02
N LYS A 264 7.19 11.09 -19.61
CA LYS A 264 5.89 11.59 -19.11
C LYS A 264 6.07 12.38 -17.82
N TRP A 265 6.89 11.86 -16.89
CA TRP A 265 7.23 12.57 -15.66
C TRP A 265 7.91 13.91 -15.95
N LEU A 266 8.88 13.93 -16.88
CA LEU A 266 9.59 15.14 -17.26
C LEU A 266 8.65 16.16 -17.91
N ASP A 267 7.72 15.72 -18.75
CA ASP A 267 6.69 16.57 -19.35
C ASP A 267 5.70 17.11 -18.30
N PHE A 268 5.31 16.30 -17.32
CA PHE A 268 4.40 16.71 -16.25
C PHE A 268 5.04 17.66 -15.23
N THR A 269 6.32 17.46 -14.91
CA THR A 269 7.04 18.25 -13.89
C THR A 269 7.81 19.42 -14.47
N GLN A 270 8.15 19.37 -15.77
CA GLN A 270 9.03 20.32 -16.45
C GLN A 270 10.39 20.48 -15.74
N ALA A 271 10.87 19.42 -15.08
CA ALA A 271 12.08 19.43 -14.27
C ALA A 271 13.34 19.76 -15.11
N LYS A 272 14.27 20.51 -14.51
CA LYS A 272 15.54 20.93 -15.14
C LYS A 272 16.77 20.64 -14.28
N MET A 273 16.54 20.23 -13.04
CA MET A 273 17.50 19.91 -11.99
C MET A 273 16.75 19.13 -10.90
N PRO A 274 17.45 18.47 -9.95
CA PRO A 274 16.80 17.77 -8.84
C PRO A 274 15.81 18.67 -8.08
N THR A 275 14.68 18.10 -7.64
CA THR A 275 13.55 18.83 -7.02
C THR A 275 13.96 19.71 -5.85
N PHE A 276 14.89 19.24 -5.02
CA PHE A 276 15.32 19.96 -3.81
C PHE A 276 16.49 20.91 -4.06
N TRP A 277 16.93 21.09 -5.30
CA TRP A 277 17.90 22.12 -5.63
C TRP A 277 17.19 23.45 -5.88
N ILE A 278 17.78 24.53 -5.37
CA ILE A 278 17.32 25.89 -5.63
C ILE A 278 18.43 26.60 -6.39
N LYS A 279 18.08 27.16 -7.55
CA LYS A 279 19.00 27.98 -8.33
C LYS A 279 18.70 29.46 -8.08
N LYS A 280 19.70 30.21 -7.61
CA LYS A 280 19.65 31.67 -7.48
C LYS A 280 20.86 32.23 -8.24
N ASP A 281 20.59 33.00 -9.29
CA ASP A 281 21.61 33.47 -10.23
C ASP A 281 22.46 32.30 -10.78
N ASP A 282 23.77 32.33 -10.57
CA ASP A 282 24.72 31.29 -10.98
C ASP A 282 25.06 30.28 -9.86
N GLU A 283 24.41 30.39 -8.71
CA GLU A 283 24.64 29.51 -7.56
C GLU A 283 23.50 28.50 -7.34
N TYR A 284 23.88 27.33 -6.82
CA TYR A 284 22.95 26.28 -6.41
C TYR A 284 22.95 26.15 -4.89
N TYR A 285 21.77 25.88 -4.36
CA TYR A 285 21.49 25.65 -2.95
C TYR A 285 20.73 24.33 -2.82
N LEU A 286 20.84 23.68 -1.67
CA LEU A 286 20.08 22.49 -1.31
C LEU A 286 19.01 22.86 -0.29
N ARG A 287 17.76 22.55 -0.60
CA ARG A 287 16.65 22.50 0.35
C ARG A 287 16.79 21.22 1.18
N GLN A 288 17.15 21.35 2.46
CA GLN A 288 17.02 20.31 3.49
C GLN A 288 15.58 20.33 4.04
N ILE A 289 15.25 19.59 5.10
CA ILE A 289 13.85 19.47 5.60
C ILE A 289 13.29 20.82 6.11
N ASN A 290 14.03 21.56 6.93
CA ASN A 290 13.64 22.87 7.47
C ASN A 290 14.67 23.99 7.18
N ASN A 291 15.72 23.71 6.40
CA ASN A 291 16.81 24.64 6.11
C ASN A 291 17.19 24.69 4.62
N ILE A 292 17.94 25.74 4.26
CA ILE A 292 18.56 25.90 2.94
C ILE A 292 20.05 26.19 3.12
N VAL A 293 20.90 25.38 2.48
CA VAL A 293 22.36 25.52 2.52
C VAL A 293 22.93 25.69 1.12
N PRO A 294 24.12 26.31 0.93
CA PRO A 294 24.83 26.24 -0.34
C PRO A 294 24.99 24.78 -0.77
N LEU A 295 24.80 24.46 -2.06
CA LEU A 295 24.75 23.07 -2.54
C LEU A 295 26.01 22.29 -2.10
N PRO A 296 25.87 21.31 -1.18
CA PRO A 296 26.97 20.46 -0.75
C PRO A 296 27.37 19.53 -1.89
N LEU A 297 28.46 19.81 -2.60
CA LEU A 297 28.83 18.99 -3.76
C LEU A 297 29.21 17.56 -3.36
N ASN A 298 29.69 17.35 -2.13
CA ASN A 298 30.07 16.04 -1.61
C ASN A 298 28.94 15.27 -0.91
N TYR A 299 27.72 15.80 -0.81
CA TYR A 299 26.58 15.01 -0.30
C TYR A 299 26.02 14.11 -1.40
N PRO A 300 25.36 12.99 -1.07
CA PRO A 300 24.64 12.21 -2.07
C PRO A 300 23.55 13.07 -2.71
N VAL A 301 23.32 12.86 -4.01
CA VAL A 301 22.20 13.49 -4.69
C VAL A 301 20.88 12.80 -4.28
N ASP A 302 19.83 13.58 -4.14
CA ASP A 302 18.47 13.12 -3.80
C ASP A 302 17.53 13.35 -4.98
N ILE A 303 17.06 12.26 -5.57
CA ILE A 303 16.33 12.23 -6.84
C ILE A 303 15.38 11.02 -6.90
N ASN A 304 14.52 10.99 -7.91
CA ASN A 304 13.70 9.81 -8.18
C ASN A 304 14.39 8.81 -9.14
N VAL A 305 13.73 7.68 -9.41
CA VAL A 305 14.27 6.60 -10.25
C VAL A 305 14.49 7.05 -11.69
N TYR A 306 13.59 7.84 -12.26
CA TYR A 306 13.70 8.28 -13.66
C TYR A 306 14.92 9.17 -13.90
N GLU A 307 15.24 10.04 -12.95
CA GLU A 307 16.45 10.86 -12.97
C GLU A 307 17.71 10.00 -12.81
N ALA A 308 17.67 9.00 -11.92
CA ALA A 308 18.79 8.08 -11.70
C ALA A 308 19.08 7.20 -12.94
N GLU A 309 18.04 6.67 -13.59
CA GLU A 309 18.14 5.96 -14.87
C GLU A 309 18.74 6.85 -15.97
N ALA A 310 18.25 8.09 -16.08
CA ALA A 310 18.73 9.06 -17.07
C ALA A 310 20.20 9.40 -16.85
N PHE A 311 20.62 9.57 -15.59
CA PHE A 311 22.02 9.78 -15.25
C PHE A 311 22.89 8.58 -15.62
N CYS A 312 22.43 7.34 -15.36
CA CYS A 312 23.16 6.14 -15.73
C CYS A 312 23.39 6.06 -17.25
N LYS A 313 22.40 6.41 -18.07
CA LYS A 313 22.58 6.48 -19.54
C LYS A 313 23.56 7.59 -19.95
N TYR A 314 23.51 8.75 -19.29
CA TYR A 314 24.49 9.82 -19.50
C TYR A 314 25.91 9.37 -19.14
N LYS A 315 26.11 8.74 -17.98
CA LYS A 315 27.43 8.22 -17.57
C LYS A 315 27.90 7.11 -18.48
N SER A 316 27.01 6.25 -18.97
CA SER A 316 27.36 5.24 -19.97
C SER A 316 27.97 5.86 -21.23
N GLU A 317 27.38 6.94 -21.74
CA GLU A 317 27.91 7.68 -22.90
C GLU A 317 29.29 8.31 -22.61
N LYS A 318 29.50 8.82 -21.39
CA LYS A 318 30.79 9.41 -20.98
C LYS A 318 31.89 8.38 -20.76
N LEU A 319 31.54 7.21 -20.23
CA LEU A 319 32.47 6.13 -19.90
C LEU A 319 32.79 5.24 -21.11
N GLY A 320 31.92 5.20 -22.13
CA GLY A 320 32.07 4.34 -23.30
C GLY A 320 31.67 2.88 -23.07
N TYR A 321 31.02 2.59 -21.95
CA TYR A 321 30.43 1.29 -21.62
C TYR A 321 29.19 1.48 -20.75
N GLU A 322 28.32 0.49 -20.71
CA GLU A 322 27.07 0.57 -19.95
C GLU A 322 27.31 0.58 -18.43
N VAL A 323 26.60 1.49 -17.75
CA VAL A 323 26.34 1.46 -16.32
C VAL A 323 24.84 1.64 -16.07
N ARG A 324 24.34 1.02 -15.01
CA ARG A 324 22.93 1.05 -14.63
C ARG A 324 22.77 1.08 -13.10
N LEU A 325 21.53 1.24 -12.63
CA LEU A 325 21.19 0.99 -11.23
C LEU A 325 21.46 -0.48 -10.86
N PRO A 326 21.85 -0.78 -9.62
CA PRO A 326 21.97 -2.15 -9.13
C PRO A 326 20.60 -2.84 -9.09
N THR A 327 20.60 -4.17 -9.18
CA THR A 327 19.43 -4.98 -8.78
C THR A 327 19.35 -5.09 -7.25
N GLU A 328 18.20 -5.54 -6.74
CA GLU A 328 18.05 -5.93 -5.33
C GLU A 328 19.13 -6.95 -4.93
N ASP A 329 19.38 -7.96 -5.76
CA ASP A 329 20.38 -8.99 -5.47
C ASP A 329 21.83 -8.48 -5.53
N GLU A 330 22.16 -7.60 -6.47
CA GLU A 330 23.49 -6.98 -6.54
C GLU A 330 23.74 -6.09 -5.32
N TYR A 331 22.71 -5.36 -4.86
CA TYR A 331 22.79 -4.62 -3.60
C TYR A 331 23.07 -5.57 -2.43
N TYR A 332 22.32 -6.67 -2.31
CA TYR A 332 22.54 -7.63 -1.23
C TYR A 332 23.92 -8.29 -1.29
N ARG A 333 24.38 -8.60 -2.50
CA ARG A 333 25.71 -9.14 -2.70
C ARG A 333 26.79 -8.14 -2.25
N LEU A 334 26.64 -6.85 -2.59
CA LEU A 334 27.53 -5.79 -2.13
C LEU A 334 27.48 -5.64 -0.61
N TYR A 335 26.28 -5.63 -0.01
CA TYR A 335 26.06 -5.55 1.43
C TYR A 335 26.86 -6.63 2.18
N ASP A 336 26.77 -7.88 1.70
CA ASP A 336 27.48 -9.01 2.28
C ASP A 336 28.98 -9.00 1.98
N TYR A 337 29.38 -8.52 0.81
CA TYR A 337 30.78 -8.43 0.41
C TYR A 337 31.59 -7.49 1.32
N VAL A 338 30.96 -6.40 1.81
CA VAL A 338 31.62 -5.38 2.63
C VAL A 338 31.33 -5.49 4.13
N ASP A 339 30.57 -6.51 4.55
CA ASP A 339 30.08 -6.66 5.92
C ASP A 339 29.35 -5.40 6.43
N ALA A 340 28.38 -4.92 5.64
CA ALA A 340 27.68 -3.67 5.92
C ALA A 340 26.85 -3.71 7.21
N GLU A 341 26.45 -4.89 7.68
CA GLU A 341 25.73 -5.07 8.94
C GLU A 341 26.50 -4.45 10.12
N ASN A 342 27.81 -4.73 10.19
CA ASN A 342 28.67 -4.35 11.31
C ASN A 342 29.37 -2.99 11.13
N THR A 343 28.99 -2.21 10.12
CA THR A 343 29.64 -0.93 9.78
C THR A 343 28.76 0.27 10.18
N ASP A 344 29.36 1.29 10.81
CA ASP A 344 28.69 2.55 11.18
C ASP A 344 28.23 3.33 9.94
N ALA A 345 27.09 3.99 10.04
CA ALA A 345 26.45 4.72 8.95
C ALA A 345 25.72 5.97 9.46
N ASN A 346 25.35 6.87 8.54
CA ASN A 346 24.37 7.91 8.84
C ASN A 346 22.96 7.34 8.74
N ILE A 347 22.47 6.67 9.78
CA ILE A 347 21.13 6.05 9.84
C ILE A 347 20.58 6.21 11.26
N GLY A 348 19.27 6.08 11.45
CA GLY A 348 18.68 6.10 12.78
C GLY A 348 18.68 7.48 13.43
N PHE A 349 18.40 8.55 12.66
CA PHE A 349 18.32 9.92 13.17
C PHE A 349 19.63 10.48 13.79
N LYS A 350 20.79 9.92 13.43
CA LYS A 350 22.10 10.44 13.87
C LYS A 350 22.30 11.90 13.48
N TYR A 351 21.89 12.23 12.25
CA TYR A 351 21.73 13.59 11.75
C TYR A 351 20.38 13.73 11.06
N PHE A 352 19.78 14.90 11.12
CA PHE A 352 18.53 15.24 10.43
C PHE A 352 18.77 15.76 8.99
N ASN A 353 19.87 15.31 8.39
CA ASN A 353 20.27 15.55 7.01
C ASN A 353 21.33 14.54 6.56
N GLN A 354 21.67 14.59 5.27
CA GLN A 354 22.75 13.78 4.69
C GLN A 354 24.14 14.23 5.20
N THR A 355 25.12 13.36 4.99
CA THR A 355 26.55 13.57 5.26
C THR A 355 27.38 13.40 3.97
N PRO A 356 28.65 13.85 3.92
CA PRO A 356 29.50 13.61 2.76
C PRO A 356 29.61 12.13 2.39
N VAL A 357 29.56 11.82 1.09
CA VAL A 357 29.60 10.44 0.56
C VAL A 357 30.89 9.69 0.89
N ASP A 358 31.93 10.38 1.36
CA ASP A 358 33.23 9.86 1.76
C ASP A 358 33.41 9.79 3.30
N THR A 359 32.33 9.91 4.07
CA THR A 359 32.37 9.87 5.54
C THR A 359 32.44 8.44 6.10
N TYR A 360 31.51 7.56 5.69
CA TYR A 360 31.37 6.21 6.26
C TYR A 360 31.93 5.16 5.32
N LYS A 361 33.03 4.52 5.72
CA LYS A 361 33.79 3.57 4.89
C LYS A 361 33.39 2.12 5.18
N PHE A 362 33.10 1.37 4.11
CA PHE A 362 32.66 -0.03 4.08
C PHE A 362 33.65 -0.83 3.21
N GLY A 363 34.79 -1.23 3.78
CA GLY A 363 35.89 -1.79 2.99
C GLY A 363 36.41 -0.77 1.97
N ASP A 364 36.36 -1.09 0.68
CA ASP A 364 36.75 -0.15 -0.39
C ASP A 364 35.60 0.79 -0.83
N PHE A 365 34.40 0.57 -0.32
CA PHE A 365 33.19 1.34 -0.64
C PHE A 365 32.82 2.31 0.49
N TYR A 366 31.82 3.16 0.23
CA TYR A 366 31.26 4.09 1.19
C TYR A 366 29.74 4.11 1.10
N ASP A 367 29.06 4.37 2.23
CA ASP A 367 27.60 4.47 2.32
C ASP A 367 26.87 3.30 1.62
N VAL A 368 27.22 2.06 1.97
CA VAL A 368 26.50 0.87 1.45
C VAL A 368 25.14 0.72 2.12
N LYS A 369 24.99 1.24 3.34
CA LYS A 369 23.71 1.48 4.02
C LYS A 369 23.68 2.89 4.62
N GLY A 370 22.49 3.41 4.89
CA GLY A 370 22.26 4.74 5.45
C GLY A 370 22.62 5.87 4.47
N ASN A 371 22.61 7.08 5.02
CA ASN A 371 22.76 8.37 4.36
C ASN A 371 21.58 8.71 3.45
N VAL A 372 21.28 7.86 2.46
CA VAL A 372 20.07 7.90 1.62
C VAL A 372 19.69 6.48 1.22
N TRP A 373 18.39 6.26 1.00
CA TRP A 373 17.95 5.05 0.32
C TRP A 373 18.63 4.93 -1.06
N GLN A 374 18.93 3.71 -1.49
CA GLN A 374 19.52 3.45 -2.81
C GLN A 374 18.48 2.85 -3.75
N TRP A 375 18.15 3.57 -4.83
CA TRP A 375 17.25 3.06 -5.86
C TRP A 375 17.79 1.80 -6.53
N SER A 376 16.91 0.80 -6.70
CA SER A 376 17.15 -0.41 -7.46
C SER A 376 16.43 -0.36 -8.80
N ILE A 377 16.99 -1.02 -9.82
CA ILE A 377 16.27 -1.27 -11.09
C ILE A 377 15.17 -2.33 -10.92
N THR A 378 15.24 -3.13 -9.86
CA THR A 378 14.30 -4.23 -9.60
C THR A 378 12.95 -3.65 -9.16
N PRO A 379 11.84 -3.94 -9.88
CA PRO A 379 10.50 -3.64 -9.38
C PRO A 379 10.19 -4.49 -8.15
N ILE A 380 9.29 -4.05 -7.26
CA ILE A 380 8.85 -4.92 -6.17
C ILE A 380 8.08 -6.12 -6.72
N TYR A 381 8.38 -7.31 -6.19
CA TYR A 381 7.80 -8.58 -6.60
C TYR A 381 7.73 -9.55 -5.41
N PRO A 382 6.75 -10.48 -5.43
CA PRO A 382 6.68 -11.52 -4.40
C PRO A 382 7.85 -12.49 -4.55
N PHE A 383 8.45 -12.87 -3.43
CA PHE A 383 9.34 -14.04 -3.38
C PHE A 383 8.52 -15.34 -3.42
N ASP A 384 9.20 -16.48 -3.57
CA ASP A 384 8.55 -17.78 -3.61
C ASP A 384 7.80 -18.05 -2.29
N ASP A 385 6.60 -18.64 -2.36
CA ASP A 385 5.71 -18.88 -1.20
C ASP A 385 5.31 -17.62 -0.41
N PHE A 386 5.22 -16.47 -1.10
CA PHE A 386 4.71 -15.22 -0.51
C PHE A 386 3.32 -15.44 0.07
N LYS A 387 3.11 -14.93 1.29
CA LYS A 387 1.84 -14.93 2.01
C LYS A 387 1.62 -13.55 2.58
N THR A 388 0.42 -13.02 2.43
CA THR A 388 0.01 -11.79 3.09
C THR A 388 -0.20 -12.04 4.59
N HIS A 389 -0.03 -11.00 5.39
CA HIS A 389 -0.39 -11.04 6.81
C HIS A 389 -1.89 -10.74 6.96
N ASN A 390 -2.63 -11.54 7.73
CA ASN A 390 -4.10 -11.42 7.85
C ASN A 390 -4.60 -10.05 8.32
N ALA A 391 -3.86 -9.41 9.23
CA ALA A 391 -4.20 -8.07 9.72
C ALA A 391 -3.86 -6.94 8.71
N TYR A 392 -3.11 -7.23 7.63
CA TYR A 392 -2.54 -6.22 6.74
C TYR A 392 -2.26 -6.74 5.33
N ASP A 393 -3.32 -7.13 4.61
CA ASP A 393 -3.28 -7.72 3.27
C ASP A 393 -3.19 -6.69 2.12
N ASP A 394 -3.31 -5.40 2.46
CA ASP A 394 -3.41 -4.25 1.56
C ASP A 394 -2.11 -3.44 1.41
N PHE A 395 -1.02 -3.82 2.10
CA PHE A 395 0.25 -3.09 2.07
C PHE A 395 1.13 -3.44 0.87
N THR A 396 1.58 -4.70 0.78
CA THR A 396 2.56 -5.10 -0.23
C THR A 396 1.90 -5.41 -1.56
N THR A 397 0.85 -6.23 -1.57
CA THR A 397 0.30 -6.83 -2.80
C THR A 397 -0.11 -5.80 -3.86
N PRO A 398 -0.72 -4.64 -3.51
CA PRO A 398 -1.04 -3.59 -4.49
C PRO A 398 0.19 -2.98 -5.18
N THR A 399 1.37 -3.07 -4.58
CA THR A 399 2.61 -2.50 -5.12
C THR A 399 3.26 -3.39 -6.19
N PHE A 400 2.84 -4.66 -6.31
CA PHE A 400 3.28 -5.57 -7.36
C PHE A 400 2.67 -5.20 -8.73
N ASP A 401 3.11 -4.05 -9.28
CA ASP A 401 2.47 -3.41 -10.43
C ASP A 401 3.43 -2.77 -11.46
N ASP A 402 4.74 -3.04 -11.35
CA ASP A 402 5.84 -2.50 -12.18
C ASP A 402 6.07 -0.98 -12.13
N ARG A 403 5.19 -0.26 -11.44
CA ARG A 403 5.29 1.18 -11.24
C ARG A 403 6.07 1.50 -9.97
N HIS A 404 6.19 0.54 -9.06
CA HIS A 404 7.01 0.62 -7.86
C HIS A 404 8.41 0.03 -8.09
N ALA A 405 9.43 0.76 -7.67
CA ALA A 405 10.81 0.29 -7.64
C ALA A 405 11.25 0.06 -6.19
N LEU A 406 12.02 -1.00 -5.97
CA LEU A 406 12.61 -1.26 -4.67
C LEU A 406 13.69 -0.21 -4.36
N MET A 407 13.80 0.13 -3.09
CA MET A 407 14.87 0.94 -2.54
C MET A 407 15.48 0.23 -1.34
N LYS A 408 16.81 0.30 -1.20
CA LYS A 408 17.55 -0.49 -0.20
C LYS A 408 18.43 0.38 0.71
N GLY A 409 18.62 -0.09 1.95
CA GLY A 409 19.66 0.39 2.85
C GLY A 409 19.30 1.48 3.87
N GLY A 410 18.07 2.01 3.85
CA GLY A 410 17.66 3.09 4.75
C GLY A 410 18.30 4.45 4.41
N SER A 411 17.67 5.53 4.83
CA SER A 411 18.21 6.89 4.78
C SER A 411 18.66 7.37 6.17
N PHE A 412 19.12 8.62 6.26
CA PHE A 412 19.51 9.24 7.54
C PHE A 412 18.37 9.29 8.57
N ILE A 413 17.12 9.27 8.11
CA ILE A 413 15.93 9.41 8.96
C ILE A 413 15.27 8.07 9.31
N SER A 414 15.60 7.00 8.58
CA SER A 414 14.99 5.68 8.76
C SER A 414 15.21 5.11 10.16
N LEU A 415 14.16 4.47 10.70
CA LEU A 415 14.12 3.87 12.04
C LEU A 415 13.51 2.47 11.97
N GLY A 416 13.77 1.64 12.98
CA GLY A 416 13.11 0.34 13.11
C GLY A 416 13.43 -0.61 11.97
N ASN A 417 12.41 -1.25 11.40
CA ASN A 417 12.53 -2.18 10.29
C ASN A 417 13.25 -1.57 9.08
N GLU A 418 13.06 -0.27 8.79
CA GLU A 418 13.68 0.43 7.65
C GLU A 418 15.22 0.40 7.68
N THR A 419 15.80 0.16 8.85
CA THR A 419 17.26 0.09 9.05
C THR A 419 17.86 -1.29 8.78
N LEU A 420 17.02 -2.33 8.67
CA LEU A 420 17.47 -3.71 8.54
C LEU A 420 17.94 -4.04 7.13
N LYS A 421 18.92 -4.94 7.01
CA LYS A 421 19.29 -5.58 5.73
C LYS A 421 18.06 -6.13 5.00
N SER A 422 17.18 -6.82 5.72
CA SER A 422 16.01 -7.52 5.18
C SER A 422 14.89 -6.61 4.66
N ALA A 423 14.92 -5.31 4.98
CA ALA A 423 13.90 -4.35 4.59
C ALA A 423 13.65 -4.32 3.08
N ARG A 424 12.40 -4.52 2.66
CA ARG A 424 11.97 -4.43 1.25
C ARG A 424 10.88 -3.37 1.09
N TYR A 425 11.31 -2.14 0.91
CA TYR A 425 10.43 -1.01 0.62
C TYR A 425 10.42 -0.68 -0.86
N ALA A 426 9.26 -0.27 -1.36
CA ALA A 426 9.10 0.16 -2.73
C ALA A 426 8.16 1.34 -2.84
N PHE A 427 8.51 2.26 -3.73
CA PHE A 427 7.74 3.46 -4.00
C PHE A 427 7.60 3.68 -5.50
N ARG A 428 6.59 4.48 -5.90
CA ARG A 428 6.45 4.90 -7.30
C ARG A 428 7.75 5.53 -7.77
N LYS A 429 8.15 5.18 -8.99
CA LYS A 429 9.41 5.63 -9.61
C LYS A 429 9.57 7.16 -9.72
N HIS A 430 8.49 7.94 -9.63
CA HIS A 430 8.52 9.40 -9.65
C HIS A 430 8.55 10.08 -8.28
N PHE A 431 8.28 9.37 -7.18
CA PHE A 431 8.29 9.95 -5.84
C PHE A 431 9.71 10.08 -5.27
N PHE A 432 9.87 11.06 -4.38
CA PHE A 432 11.08 11.28 -3.61
C PHE A 432 10.95 10.60 -2.25
N GLN A 433 12.02 9.99 -1.73
CA GLN A 433 12.03 9.19 -0.50
C GLN A 433 13.37 9.32 0.26
N HIS A 434 13.96 10.53 0.30
CA HIS A 434 15.37 10.71 0.72
C HIS A 434 16.30 9.69 0.06
N ALA A 435 16.22 9.61 -1.27
CA ALA A 435 16.75 8.51 -2.04
C ALA A 435 17.75 9.02 -3.08
N GLY A 436 18.92 8.38 -3.09
CA GLY A 436 19.93 8.55 -4.12
C GLY A 436 20.17 7.22 -4.82
N PHE A 437 21.38 7.03 -5.34
CA PHE A 437 21.72 5.79 -6.02
C PHE A 437 23.21 5.56 -6.12
N ARG A 438 23.52 4.29 -6.40
CA ARG A 438 24.81 3.80 -6.87
C ARG A 438 24.62 3.34 -8.32
N TYR A 439 25.68 3.38 -9.12
CA TYR A 439 25.66 2.73 -10.44
C TYR A 439 26.63 1.55 -10.48
N VAL A 440 26.28 0.55 -11.27
CA VAL A 440 27.06 -0.67 -11.46
C VAL A 440 27.36 -0.90 -12.94
N LYS A 441 28.48 -1.56 -13.20
CA LYS A 441 28.78 -2.22 -14.47
C LYS A 441 28.67 -3.72 -14.23
N SER A 442 27.68 -4.36 -14.84
CA SER A 442 27.33 -5.74 -14.52
C SER A 442 26.68 -6.43 -15.72
N ASP A 443 27.12 -7.67 -15.97
CA ASP A 443 26.53 -8.59 -16.95
C ASP A 443 25.56 -9.60 -16.29
N ASN A 444 25.19 -9.36 -15.02
CA ASN A 444 24.17 -10.16 -14.35
C ASN A 444 22.79 -9.89 -14.97
N GLU A 445 21.99 -10.95 -15.08
CA GLU A 445 20.60 -10.83 -15.50
C GLU A 445 19.79 -10.06 -14.45
N TYR A 446 18.78 -9.32 -14.93
CA TYR A 446 17.98 -8.49 -14.06
C TYR A 446 16.53 -8.41 -14.53
N ARG A 447 15.63 -8.32 -13.56
CA ARG A 447 14.19 -8.19 -13.80
C ARG A 447 13.85 -6.71 -14.02
N THR A 448 13.19 -6.41 -15.14
CA THR A 448 12.70 -5.04 -15.44
C THR A 448 11.19 -4.91 -15.43
N LYS A 449 10.48 -6.04 -15.37
CA LYS A 449 9.02 -6.16 -15.32
C LYS A 449 8.63 -7.38 -14.50
N LEU A 450 7.48 -7.32 -13.86
CA LEU A 450 6.76 -8.45 -13.31
C LEU A 450 6.31 -9.32 -14.46
N ASN A 451 6.42 -10.64 -14.29
CA ASN A 451 5.61 -11.53 -15.11
C ASN A 451 4.14 -11.23 -14.77
N ASP A 452 3.23 -11.35 -15.74
CA ASP A 452 1.78 -11.06 -15.63
C ASP A 452 1.02 -11.93 -14.59
N ASN A 453 1.75 -12.65 -13.74
CA ASN A 453 1.39 -13.85 -12.99
C ASN A 453 1.26 -13.59 -11.47
N VAL A 454 1.01 -12.35 -11.03
CA VAL A 454 1.00 -11.97 -9.60
C VAL A 454 -0.10 -12.68 -8.78
N TYR A 455 -1.16 -13.19 -9.42
CA TYR A 455 -2.25 -13.89 -8.73
C TYR A 455 -2.02 -15.40 -8.54
N GLU A 456 -0.89 -15.92 -9.02
CA GLU A 456 -0.57 -17.34 -8.92
C GLU A 456 -0.41 -17.85 -7.49
N THR A 457 -0.19 -16.97 -6.51
CA THR A 457 0.15 -17.35 -5.12
C THR A 457 -0.99 -17.19 -4.11
N ASP A 458 -2.05 -16.43 -4.45
CA ASP A 458 -3.21 -16.28 -3.57
C ASP A 458 -4.29 -17.29 -3.97
N GLU A 459 -4.41 -18.35 -3.16
CA GLU A 459 -5.36 -19.44 -3.38
C GLU A 459 -6.80 -18.94 -3.39
N LEU A 460 -7.14 -17.95 -2.56
CA LEU A 460 -8.50 -17.44 -2.46
C LEU A 460 -8.88 -16.62 -3.70
N ILE A 461 -8.00 -15.73 -4.15
CA ILE A 461 -8.23 -14.97 -5.39
C ILE A 461 -8.35 -15.91 -6.58
N SER A 462 -7.48 -16.91 -6.67
CA SER A 462 -7.51 -17.94 -7.71
C SER A 462 -8.82 -18.71 -7.74
N GLN A 463 -9.34 -19.12 -6.57
CA GLN A 463 -10.65 -19.77 -6.46
C GLN A 463 -11.79 -18.84 -6.89
N TYR A 464 -11.74 -17.56 -6.54
CA TYR A 464 -12.77 -16.60 -6.97
C TYR A 464 -12.66 -16.25 -8.46
N CYS A 465 -11.47 -16.24 -9.05
CA CYS A 465 -11.27 -16.14 -10.49
C CYS A 465 -11.92 -17.32 -11.21
N GLU A 466 -11.67 -18.56 -10.76
CA GLU A 466 -12.35 -19.76 -11.31
C GLU A 466 -13.86 -19.69 -11.09
N PHE A 467 -14.31 -19.22 -9.92
CA PHE A 467 -15.73 -19.07 -9.61
C PHE A 467 -16.44 -18.05 -10.51
N HIS A 468 -15.79 -16.94 -10.84
CA HIS A 468 -16.40 -15.84 -11.61
C HIS A 468 -16.18 -15.95 -13.12
N TYR A 469 -15.06 -16.54 -13.56
CA TYR A 469 -14.62 -16.56 -14.95
C TYR A 469 -14.35 -17.95 -15.50
N GLY A 470 -14.34 -18.97 -14.65
CA GLY A 470 -14.11 -20.36 -15.04
C GLY A 470 -15.34 -21.03 -15.64
N GLU A 471 -15.22 -22.34 -15.80
CA GLU A 471 -16.24 -23.19 -16.42
C GLU A 471 -17.42 -23.44 -15.47
N GLU A 472 -18.57 -23.79 -16.06
CA GLU A 472 -19.76 -24.18 -15.33
C GLU A 472 -19.67 -25.65 -14.89
N PHE A 473 -20.04 -25.94 -13.64
CA PHE A 473 -19.97 -27.28 -13.07
C PHE A 473 -21.37 -27.79 -12.71
N PHE A 474 -21.61 -29.09 -12.91
CA PHE A 474 -22.86 -29.76 -12.52
C PHE A 474 -24.14 -29.13 -13.11
N ASN A 475 -24.06 -28.53 -14.30
CA ASN A 475 -25.13 -27.77 -14.94
C ASN A 475 -25.62 -26.56 -14.11
N VAL A 476 -24.77 -26.01 -13.26
CA VAL A 476 -25.00 -24.74 -12.56
C VAL A 476 -24.37 -23.63 -13.38
N GLU A 477 -25.21 -22.71 -13.87
CA GLU A 477 -24.78 -21.54 -14.64
C GLU A 477 -23.82 -20.65 -13.81
N ASN A 478 -22.94 -19.91 -14.50
CA ASN A 478 -22.00 -19.00 -13.84
C ASN A 478 -22.73 -17.98 -12.94
N PHE A 479 -22.39 -17.94 -11.65
CA PHE A 479 -23.20 -17.26 -10.64
C PHE A 479 -23.33 -15.75 -10.85
N PRO A 480 -22.25 -14.95 -11.04
CA PRO A 480 -22.38 -13.52 -11.31
C PRO A 480 -23.22 -13.23 -12.56
N LYS A 481 -22.96 -13.95 -13.66
CA LYS A 481 -23.71 -13.80 -14.92
C LYS A 481 -25.18 -14.13 -14.73
N LYS A 482 -25.48 -15.27 -14.11
CA LYS A 482 -26.86 -15.73 -13.88
C LYS A 482 -27.63 -14.77 -12.99
N SER A 483 -26.99 -14.28 -11.93
CA SER A 483 -27.61 -13.33 -10.99
C SER A 483 -28.02 -12.04 -11.69
N VAL A 484 -27.16 -11.50 -12.56
CA VAL A 484 -27.49 -10.30 -13.35
C VAL A 484 -28.55 -10.61 -14.43
N GLU A 485 -28.52 -11.77 -15.06
CA GLU A 485 -29.53 -12.19 -16.02
C GLU A 485 -30.93 -12.29 -15.41
N LEU A 486 -31.04 -12.80 -14.19
CA LEU A 486 -32.29 -12.89 -13.44
C LEU A 486 -32.87 -11.50 -13.10
N LEU A 487 -32.05 -10.44 -13.09
CA LEU A 487 -32.53 -9.07 -12.87
C LEU A 487 -33.19 -8.44 -14.10
N LYS A 488 -32.87 -8.90 -15.32
CA LYS A 488 -33.34 -8.29 -16.58
C LYS A 488 -34.84 -7.97 -16.63
N PRO A 489 -35.76 -8.82 -16.12
CA PRO A 489 -37.19 -8.49 -16.09
C PRO A 489 -37.53 -7.27 -15.23
N TYR A 490 -36.84 -7.08 -14.10
CA TYR A 490 -37.07 -6.00 -13.13
C TYR A 490 -36.40 -4.68 -13.52
N LEU A 491 -35.42 -4.74 -14.44
CA LEU A 491 -34.70 -3.56 -14.94
C LEU A 491 -35.48 -2.78 -16.01
N LYS A 492 -36.57 -3.33 -16.55
CA LYS A 492 -37.32 -2.71 -17.67
C LYS A 492 -38.00 -1.39 -17.31
N ASP A 493 -38.41 -1.25 -16.05
CA ASP A 493 -39.24 -0.14 -15.57
C ASP A 493 -38.47 0.79 -14.62
N ILE A 494 -37.13 0.74 -14.64
CA ILE A 494 -36.26 1.63 -13.86
C ILE A 494 -35.27 2.37 -14.76
N ASN A 495 -34.72 3.47 -14.25
CA ASN A 495 -33.57 4.12 -14.87
C ASN A 495 -32.36 3.20 -14.83
N THR A 496 -31.48 3.29 -15.83
CA THR A 496 -30.28 2.45 -15.94
C THR A 496 -29.02 3.29 -16.13
N ASN A 497 -29.00 4.50 -15.54
CA ASN A 497 -27.86 5.41 -15.68
C ASN A 497 -26.67 4.92 -14.85
N SER A 498 -26.92 4.48 -13.62
CA SER A 498 -25.86 4.09 -12.69
C SER A 498 -26.23 2.86 -11.85
N ALA A 499 -25.27 1.93 -11.71
CA ALA A 499 -25.35 0.83 -10.76
C ALA A 499 -24.11 0.80 -9.85
N LEU A 500 -24.31 0.31 -8.63
CA LEU A 500 -23.27 0.00 -7.67
C LEU A 500 -23.27 -1.51 -7.41
N ASP A 501 -22.16 -2.16 -7.71
CA ASP A 501 -21.88 -3.54 -7.31
C ASP A 501 -21.04 -3.51 -6.03
N LEU A 502 -21.70 -3.68 -4.88
CA LEU A 502 -21.07 -3.55 -3.56
C LEU A 502 -20.79 -4.94 -2.99
N GLY A 503 -19.52 -5.20 -2.67
CA GLY A 503 -18.97 -6.55 -2.52
C GLY A 503 -18.63 -7.20 -3.86
N CYS A 504 -18.06 -6.44 -4.80
CA CYS A 504 -17.90 -6.87 -6.19
C CYS A 504 -16.90 -8.03 -6.37
N SER A 505 -16.10 -8.37 -5.36
CA SER A 505 -15.09 -9.42 -5.42
C SER A 505 -14.16 -9.19 -6.63
N VAL A 506 -13.97 -10.20 -7.49
CA VAL A 506 -13.13 -10.11 -8.70
C VAL A 506 -13.81 -9.45 -9.90
N GLY A 507 -15.03 -8.90 -9.74
CA GLY A 507 -15.61 -7.90 -10.64
C GLY A 507 -16.52 -8.38 -11.78
N ARG A 508 -16.79 -9.70 -11.91
CA ARG A 508 -17.61 -10.23 -13.02
C ARG A 508 -19.02 -9.63 -13.07
N SER A 509 -19.71 -9.51 -11.94
CA SER A 509 -21.04 -8.88 -11.85
C SER A 509 -21.01 -7.43 -12.31
N THR A 510 -19.94 -6.69 -11.98
CA THR A 510 -19.74 -5.29 -12.40
C THR A 510 -19.72 -5.18 -13.93
N PHE A 511 -18.98 -6.06 -14.62
CA PHE A 511 -18.96 -6.10 -16.08
C PHE A 511 -20.31 -6.55 -16.68
N GLU A 512 -20.97 -7.57 -16.11
CA GLU A 512 -22.27 -8.04 -16.60
C GLU A 512 -23.36 -6.97 -16.44
N LEU A 513 -23.35 -6.20 -15.35
CA LEU A 513 -24.26 -5.07 -15.15
C LEU A 513 -24.05 -3.96 -16.19
N ALA A 514 -22.81 -3.70 -16.60
CA ALA A 514 -22.47 -2.69 -17.60
C ALA A 514 -22.96 -3.00 -19.02
N LYS A 515 -23.48 -4.21 -19.27
CA LYS A 515 -24.27 -4.50 -20.47
C LYS A 515 -25.60 -3.72 -20.51
N THR A 516 -26.14 -3.38 -19.35
CA THR A 516 -27.43 -2.69 -19.20
C THR A 516 -27.28 -1.26 -18.72
N PHE A 517 -26.36 -1.01 -17.78
CA PHE A 517 -26.18 0.31 -17.17
C PHE A 517 -25.10 1.13 -17.89
N ASP A 518 -25.28 2.45 -17.94
CA ASP A 518 -24.32 3.37 -18.57
C ASP A 518 -23.02 3.48 -17.77
N LYS A 519 -23.12 3.43 -16.43
CA LYS A 519 -21.99 3.42 -15.50
C LYS A 519 -22.20 2.40 -14.39
N VAL A 520 -21.16 1.62 -14.10
CA VAL A 520 -21.17 0.67 -12.98
C VAL A 520 -19.93 0.86 -12.14
N LEU A 521 -20.11 1.08 -10.84
CA LEU A 521 -19.03 1.12 -9.88
C LEU A 521 -19.00 -0.20 -9.10
N GLY A 522 -17.88 -0.91 -9.13
CA GLY A 522 -17.60 -2.05 -8.28
C GLY A 522 -16.85 -1.59 -7.03
N ILE A 523 -17.36 -1.92 -5.84
CA ILE A 523 -16.68 -1.66 -4.57
C ILE A 523 -16.48 -2.97 -3.81
N ASP A 524 -15.28 -3.19 -3.29
CA ASP A 524 -14.98 -4.30 -2.37
C ASP A 524 -14.07 -3.82 -1.24
N PHE A 525 -14.06 -4.55 -0.13
CA PHE A 525 -13.18 -4.27 0.99
C PHE A 525 -11.72 -4.64 0.66
N SER A 526 -11.52 -5.73 -0.09
CA SER A 526 -10.19 -6.23 -0.44
C SER A 526 -9.67 -5.63 -1.75
N ALA A 527 -8.58 -4.85 -1.65
CA ALA A 527 -7.86 -4.33 -2.82
C ALA A 527 -7.36 -5.47 -3.74
N ASN A 528 -7.04 -6.63 -3.18
CA ASN A 528 -6.52 -7.77 -3.94
C ASN A 528 -7.56 -8.35 -4.91
N PHE A 529 -8.81 -8.45 -4.45
CA PHE A 529 -9.95 -8.84 -5.28
C PHE A 529 -10.26 -7.81 -6.37
N ILE A 530 -10.34 -6.53 -5.98
CA ILE A 530 -10.60 -5.41 -6.90
C ILE A 530 -9.57 -5.36 -8.03
N ASN A 531 -8.30 -5.61 -7.71
CA ASN A 531 -7.22 -5.53 -8.69
C ASN A 531 -7.44 -6.49 -9.88
N VAL A 532 -8.16 -7.60 -9.71
CA VAL A 532 -8.50 -8.50 -10.82
C VAL A 532 -9.38 -7.78 -11.84
N GLY A 533 -10.45 -7.13 -11.41
CA GLY A 533 -11.33 -6.34 -12.26
C GLY A 533 -10.61 -5.17 -12.93
N VAL A 534 -9.74 -4.47 -12.18
CA VAL A 534 -8.91 -3.38 -12.72
C VAL A 534 -7.95 -3.87 -13.81
N LYS A 535 -7.31 -5.03 -13.62
CA LYS A 535 -6.40 -5.60 -14.62
C LYS A 535 -7.14 -6.13 -15.85
N LEU A 536 -8.29 -6.79 -15.69
CA LEU A 536 -9.15 -7.18 -16.81
C LEU A 536 -9.58 -5.96 -17.62
N LYS A 537 -10.05 -4.90 -16.96
CA LYS A 537 -10.36 -3.62 -17.62
C LYS A 537 -9.14 -3.11 -18.37
N LYS A 538 -7.96 -3.06 -17.76
CA LYS A 538 -6.77 -2.44 -18.36
C LYS A 538 -6.17 -3.24 -19.51
N TYR A 539 -5.95 -4.54 -19.31
CA TYR A 539 -5.16 -5.42 -20.19
C TYR A 539 -6.00 -6.36 -21.04
N ASP A 540 -7.33 -6.38 -20.85
CA ASP A 540 -8.29 -7.21 -21.58
C ASP A 540 -8.16 -8.73 -21.35
N ASN A 541 -7.12 -9.17 -20.64
CA ASN A 541 -6.91 -10.57 -20.31
C ASN A 541 -6.41 -10.76 -18.88
N LEU A 542 -6.70 -11.93 -18.33
CA LEU A 542 -6.31 -12.38 -17.01
C LEU A 542 -5.80 -13.81 -17.11
N THR A 543 -4.68 -14.08 -16.43
CA THR A 543 -4.15 -15.42 -16.22
C THR A 543 -4.18 -15.74 -14.73
N TYR A 544 -4.65 -16.92 -14.35
CA TYR A 544 -4.73 -17.39 -12.97
C TYR A 544 -4.53 -18.91 -12.89
N LYS A 545 -4.15 -19.41 -11.71
CA LYS A 545 -3.93 -20.84 -11.47
C LYS A 545 -5.10 -21.47 -10.75
N VAL A 546 -5.42 -22.73 -11.06
CA VAL A 546 -6.48 -23.48 -10.38
C VAL A 546 -5.89 -24.74 -9.79
N ARG A 547 -6.09 -24.97 -8.49
CA ARG A 547 -5.56 -26.17 -7.83
C ARG A 547 -6.23 -27.42 -8.38
N VAL A 548 -5.43 -28.41 -8.74
CA VAL A 548 -5.87 -29.71 -9.26
C VAL A 548 -5.87 -30.73 -8.14
N GLU A 549 -4.72 -30.98 -7.52
CA GLU A 549 -4.53 -31.78 -6.32
C GLU A 549 -3.23 -31.38 -5.62
N GLY A 550 -3.21 -31.34 -4.28
CA GLY A 550 -2.00 -31.00 -3.52
C GLY A 550 -1.36 -29.68 -4.00
N GLU A 551 -0.10 -29.74 -4.42
CA GLU A 551 0.68 -28.62 -4.96
C GLU A 551 0.59 -28.48 -6.49
N ILE A 552 -0.24 -29.28 -7.15
CA ILE A 552 -0.43 -29.27 -8.61
C ILE A 552 -1.51 -28.24 -8.99
N PHE A 553 -1.20 -27.39 -9.97
CA PHE A 553 -2.08 -26.36 -10.49
C PHE A 553 -2.16 -26.40 -12.02
N ASP A 554 -3.31 -26.03 -12.57
CA ASP A 554 -3.52 -25.76 -14.00
C ASP A 554 -3.54 -24.25 -14.24
N ASP A 555 -2.89 -23.78 -15.32
CA ASP A 555 -2.98 -22.39 -15.77
C ASP A 555 -4.26 -22.17 -16.58
N LYS A 556 -5.02 -21.13 -16.22
CA LYS A 556 -6.22 -20.67 -16.93
C LYS A 556 -6.01 -19.25 -17.44
N LYS A 557 -6.58 -18.98 -18.61
CA LYS A 557 -6.60 -17.66 -19.23
C LYS A 557 -8.01 -17.31 -19.66
N VAL A 558 -8.40 -16.05 -19.42
CA VAL A 558 -9.70 -15.50 -19.83
C VAL A 558 -9.51 -14.07 -20.34
N SER A 559 -10.31 -13.67 -21.32
CA SER A 559 -10.40 -12.28 -21.78
C SER A 559 -11.84 -11.76 -21.69
N LEU A 560 -12.04 -10.44 -21.74
CA LEU A 560 -13.40 -9.88 -21.80
C LEU A 560 -14.08 -10.25 -23.13
N ASP A 561 -13.32 -10.31 -24.23
CA ASP A 561 -13.79 -10.76 -25.55
C ASP A 561 -14.33 -12.20 -25.51
N ASP A 562 -13.60 -13.13 -24.90
CA ASP A 562 -14.06 -14.53 -24.73
C ASP A 562 -15.41 -14.64 -23.98
N LEU A 563 -15.75 -13.61 -23.20
CA LEU A 563 -16.95 -13.54 -22.37
C LEU A 563 -18.06 -12.66 -22.98
N GLY A 564 -17.82 -12.03 -24.12
CA GLY A 564 -18.72 -11.04 -24.72
C GLY A 564 -18.95 -9.82 -23.81
N LEU A 565 -17.88 -9.31 -23.23
CA LEU A 565 -17.87 -8.19 -22.27
C LEU A 565 -16.93 -7.05 -22.69
N GLU A 566 -16.31 -7.11 -23.85
CA GLU A 566 -15.33 -6.14 -24.38
C GLU A 566 -15.88 -4.70 -24.40
N ASP A 567 -17.15 -4.53 -24.78
CA ASP A 567 -17.83 -3.23 -24.89
C ASP A 567 -18.17 -2.59 -23.52
N THR A 568 -17.95 -3.31 -22.42
CA THR A 568 -18.29 -2.84 -21.07
C THR A 568 -17.14 -2.12 -20.37
N LYS A 569 -15.92 -2.23 -20.92
CA LYS A 569 -14.66 -1.74 -20.33
C LYS A 569 -14.69 -0.27 -19.91
N GLU A 570 -15.26 0.59 -20.74
CA GLU A 570 -15.31 2.04 -20.49
C GLU A 570 -16.47 2.46 -19.57
N LYS A 571 -17.37 1.53 -19.24
CA LYS A 571 -18.54 1.78 -18.38
C LYS A 571 -18.31 1.37 -16.93
N VAL A 572 -17.28 0.58 -16.65
CA VAL A 572 -17.00 0.07 -15.31
C VAL A 572 -15.87 0.84 -14.62
N GLU A 573 -16.01 1.06 -13.33
CA GLU A 573 -14.94 1.53 -12.45
C GLU A 573 -14.88 0.62 -11.22
N PHE A 574 -13.71 0.52 -10.59
CA PHE A 574 -13.52 -0.26 -9.38
C PHE A 574 -12.84 0.56 -8.30
N MET A 575 -13.32 0.48 -7.07
CA MET A 575 -12.80 1.21 -5.92
C MET A 575 -12.75 0.35 -4.66
N GLN A 576 -11.76 0.57 -3.80
CA GLN A 576 -11.74 -0.04 -2.47
C GLN A 576 -12.67 0.75 -1.53
N GLY A 577 -13.45 0.04 -0.74
CA GLY A 577 -14.34 0.66 0.23
C GLY A 577 -14.94 -0.32 1.23
N ASP A 578 -15.20 0.19 2.43
CA ASP A 578 -15.90 -0.54 3.48
C ASP A 578 -17.41 -0.33 3.34
N ALA A 579 -18.15 -1.40 3.04
CA ALA A 579 -19.61 -1.35 2.94
C ALA A 579 -20.31 -0.98 4.26
N CYS A 580 -19.68 -1.21 5.42
CA CYS A 580 -20.19 -0.78 6.72
C CYS A 580 -19.81 0.68 7.07
N ASN A 581 -18.93 1.32 6.29
CA ASN A 581 -18.46 2.68 6.51
C ASN A 581 -18.23 3.44 5.19
N LEU A 582 -19.20 3.33 4.28
CA LEU A 582 -19.05 3.83 2.92
C LEU A 582 -19.16 5.37 2.89
N LYS A 583 -18.28 6.07 2.16
CA LYS A 583 -18.31 7.54 2.08
C LYS A 583 -19.68 8.05 1.59
N SER A 584 -20.17 9.17 2.11
CA SER A 584 -21.49 9.74 1.76
C SER A 584 -21.63 10.12 0.28
N LEU A 585 -20.52 10.33 -0.43
CA LEU A 585 -20.48 10.63 -1.86
C LEU A 585 -21.04 9.51 -2.75
N TYR A 586 -21.00 8.25 -2.27
CA TYR A 586 -21.52 7.10 -3.02
C TYR A 586 -23.04 7.01 -2.86
N ASN A 587 -23.77 7.87 -3.56
CA ASN A 587 -25.23 7.89 -3.59
C ASN A 587 -25.74 8.09 -5.02
N GLY A 588 -27.06 8.02 -5.20
CA GLY A 588 -27.69 8.31 -6.48
C GLY A 588 -27.68 7.15 -7.48
N TYR A 589 -27.72 5.90 -7.00
CA TYR A 589 -27.69 4.71 -7.84
C TYR A 589 -29.09 4.22 -8.20
N ASP A 590 -29.30 3.83 -9.45
CA ASP A 590 -30.55 3.22 -9.90
C ASP A 590 -30.64 1.73 -9.50
N LEU A 591 -29.49 1.09 -9.31
CA LEU A 591 -29.36 -0.26 -8.74
C LEU A 591 -28.20 -0.30 -7.74
N ILE A 592 -28.45 -0.86 -6.56
CA ILE A 592 -27.37 -1.39 -5.70
C ILE A 592 -27.50 -2.91 -5.66
N PHE A 593 -26.44 -3.58 -6.12
CA PHE A 593 -26.35 -5.03 -6.23
C PHE A 593 -25.31 -5.54 -5.23
N CYS A 594 -25.71 -6.48 -4.37
CA CYS A 594 -24.86 -7.03 -3.32
C CYS A 594 -24.83 -8.55 -3.42
N SER A 595 -23.73 -9.09 -3.96
CA SER A 595 -23.57 -10.52 -4.21
C SER A 595 -22.80 -11.22 -3.08
N ASN A 596 -23.48 -12.06 -2.29
CA ASN A 596 -22.92 -12.81 -1.15
C ASN A 596 -22.17 -11.92 -0.13
N LEU A 597 -22.66 -10.69 0.06
CA LEU A 597 -22.01 -9.69 0.90
C LEU A 597 -22.51 -9.69 2.35
N ILE A 598 -23.83 -9.75 2.57
CA ILE A 598 -24.42 -9.33 3.86
C ILE A 598 -23.98 -10.16 5.06
N ASP A 599 -23.72 -11.46 4.86
CA ASP A 599 -23.22 -12.40 5.87
C ASP A 599 -21.68 -12.45 5.95
N ARG A 600 -21.02 -11.46 5.35
CA ARG A 600 -19.57 -11.20 5.42
C ARG A 600 -19.25 -9.84 6.03
N LEU A 601 -20.26 -9.02 6.31
CA LEU A 601 -20.10 -7.71 6.95
C LEU A 601 -19.90 -7.86 8.45
N TYR A 602 -18.95 -7.12 9.03
CA TYR A 602 -18.77 -7.12 10.48
C TYR A 602 -19.91 -6.40 11.22
N TYR A 603 -20.64 -5.50 10.55
CA TYR A 603 -21.79 -4.79 11.10
C TYR A 603 -22.92 -4.60 10.07
N PRO A 604 -23.66 -5.66 9.72
CA PRO A 604 -24.65 -5.64 8.63
C PRO A 604 -25.87 -4.75 8.91
N GLN A 605 -26.23 -4.51 10.18
CA GLN A 605 -27.33 -3.59 10.51
C GLN A 605 -27.03 -2.15 10.08
N LYS A 606 -25.82 -1.65 10.36
CA LYS A 606 -25.39 -0.31 9.94
C LYS A 606 -25.44 -0.16 8.42
N PHE A 607 -25.08 -1.21 7.69
CA PHE A 607 -25.19 -1.27 6.24
C PHE A 607 -26.66 -1.13 5.78
N LEU A 608 -27.60 -1.87 6.38
CA LEU A 608 -29.03 -1.77 6.04
C LEU A 608 -29.62 -0.39 6.36
N ASP A 609 -29.19 0.24 7.45
CA ASP A 609 -29.67 1.57 7.85
C ASP A 609 -29.25 2.66 6.83
N ASP A 610 -28.12 2.46 6.15
CA ASP A 610 -27.49 3.47 5.29
C ASP A 610 -27.88 3.35 3.80
N ILE A 611 -28.07 2.12 3.31
CA ILE A 611 -28.45 1.83 1.90
C ILE A 611 -29.67 2.63 1.39
N PRO A 612 -30.75 2.83 2.16
CA PRO A 612 -31.90 3.62 1.70
C PRO A 612 -31.53 5.04 1.23
N ASN A 613 -30.43 5.61 1.72
CA ASN A 613 -29.96 6.96 1.33
C ASN A 613 -29.16 6.98 0.03
N ARG A 614 -28.82 5.80 -0.53
CA ARG A 614 -27.92 5.66 -1.68
C ARG A 614 -28.63 5.23 -2.96
N VAL A 615 -29.81 4.61 -2.84
CA VAL A 615 -30.65 4.19 -3.97
C VAL A 615 -31.56 5.35 -4.42
N ASN A 616 -31.72 5.58 -5.72
CA ASN A 616 -32.68 6.55 -6.26
C ASN A 616 -34.13 6.10 -6.01
N ASN A 617 -35.09 7.03 -6.02
CA ASN A 617 -36.51 6.66 -6.01
C ASN A 617 -36.82 5.78 -7.23
N ASN A 618 -37.67 4.77 -7.05
CA ASN A 618 -37.91 3.69 -8.02
C ASN A 618 -36.70 2.81 -8.38
N GLY A 619 -35.53 3.04 -7.78
CA GLY A 619 -34.36 2.18 -7.95
C GLY A 619 -34.51 0.84 -7.22
N LEU A 620 -33.59 -0.08 -7.53
CA LEU A 620 -33.56 -1.41 -6.96
C LEU A 620 -32.42 -1.57 -5.94
N PHE A 621 -32.69 -2.35 -4.90
CA PHE A 621 -31.70 -2.89 -3.99
C PHE A 621 -31.79 -4.42 -4.04
N VAL A 622 -30.68 -5.09 -4.33
CA VAL A 622 -30.64 -6.54 -4.54
C VAL A 622 -29.60 -7.14 -3.61
N ILE A 623 -30.01 -8.12 -2.81
CA ILE A 623 -29.12 -8.86 -1.91
C ILE A 623 -29.17 -10.33 -2.28
N LEU A 624 -28.01 -10.92 -2.54
CA LEU A 624 -27.82 -12.36 -2.61
C LEU A 624 -27.03 -12.80 -1.40
N SER A 625 -27.50 -13.81 -0.67
CA SER A 625 -26.70 -14.45 0.37
C SER A 625 -27.20 -15.86 0.67
N PRO A 626 -26.28 -16.80 0.98
CA PRO A 626 -26.64 -18.10 1.54
C PRO A 626 -27.00 -18.02 3.04
N TYR A 627 -26.86 -16.85 3.67
CA TYR A 627 -27.09 -16.58 5.09
C TYR A 627 -26.30 -17.52 6.01
N THR A 628 -25.04 -17.78 5.66
CA THR A 628 -24.21 -18.76 6.36
C THR A 628 -23.82 -18.33 7.77
N TRP A 629 -23.75 -17.02 8.02
CA TRP A 629 -23.39 -16.38 9.29
C TRP A 629 -22.27 -17.10 10.05
N LEU A 630 -21.04 -16.61 9.88
CA LEU A 630 -19.86 -17.18 10.52
C LEU A 630 -19.23 -16.11 11.42
N GLU A 631 -18.90 -16.49 12.66
CA GLU A 631 -18.33 -15.57 13.67
C GLU A 631 -16.93 -15.05 13.29
N GLU A 632 -16.29 -15.68 12.30
CA GLU A 632 -15.05 -15.19 11.70
C GLU A 632 -15.24 -13.84 11.01
N TYR A 633 -16.37 -13.65 10.29
CA TYR A 633 -16.70 -12.43 9.54
C TYR A 633 -17.59 -11.47 10.32
N THR A 634 -18.66 -11.99 10.93
CA THR A 634 -19.65 -11.18 11.65
C THR A 634 -19.73 -11.63 13.09
N PRO A 635 -19.44 -10.77 14.08
CA PRO A 635 -19.67 -11.08 15.49
C PRO A 635 -21.11 -11.55 15.70
N LYS A 636 -21.31 -12.61 16.49
CA LYS A 636 -22.64 -13.21 16.70
C LYS A 636 -23.71 -12.22 17.15
N SER A 637 -23.32 -11.23 17.96
CA SER A 637 -24.20 -10.15 18.42
C SER A 637 -24.77 -9.29 17.29
N ASN A 638 -24.11 -9.28 16.13
CA ASN A 638 -24.45 -8.48 14.96
C ASN A 638 -25.13 -9.30 13.85
N TRP A 639 -25.40 -10.60 14.06
CA TRP A 639 -26.10 -11.42 13.09
C TRP A 639 -27.53 -10.91 12.90
N LEU A 640 -27.96 -10.80 11.63
CA LEU A 640 -29.35 -10.42 11.33
C LEU A 640 -30.32 -11.60 11.43
N GLY A 641 -29.83 -12.84 11.47
CA GLY A 641 -30.65 -14.04 11.64
C GLY A 641 -29.80 -15.29 11.78
N GLY A 642 -30.43 -16.46 11.70
CA GLY A 642 -29.74 -17.74 11.91
C GLY A 642 -29.55 -18.10 13.37
N TYR A 643 -30.36 -17.51 14.27
CA TYR A 643 -30.31 -17.77 15.71
C TYR A 643 -31.70 -17.84 16.33
N TYR A 644 -31.77 -18.19 17.63
CA TYR A 644 -33.01 -18.22 18.40
C TYR A 644 -33.07 -17.05 19.37
N LYS A 645 -34.22 -16.35 19.42
CA LYS A 645 -34.53 -15.33 20.43
C LYS A 645 -35.81 -15.73 21.15
N GLU A 646 -35.74 -15.91 22.46
CA GLU A 646 -36.90 -16.33 23.29
C GLU A 646 -37.62 -17.59 22.75
N ASN A 647 -36.85 -18.62 22.36
CA ASN A 647 -37.33 -19.85 21.72
C ASN A 647 -38.05 -19.67 20.37
N LYS A 648 -37.97 -18.50 19.74
CA LYS A 648 -38.43 -18.27 18.36
C LYS A 648 -37.24 -18.21 17.42
N GLU A 649 -37.37 -18.87 16.27
CA GLU A 649 -36.37 -18.76 15.20
C GLU A 649 -36.37 -17.33 14.62
N VAL A 650 -35.19 -16.75 14.47
CA VAL A 650 -34.99 -15.47 13.79
C VAL A 650 -34.31 -15.78 12.45
N LYS A 651 -35.06 -15.63 11.36
CA LYS A 651 -34.59 -15.86 9.99
C LYS A 651 -34.12 -14.54 9.37
N THR A 652 -32.98 -14.57 8.68
CA THR A 652 -32.39 -13.36 8.08
C THR A 652 -33.35 -12.64 7.15
N ILE A 653 -34.09 -13.36 6.30
CA ILE A 653 -35.06 -12.74 5.39
C ILE A 653 -36.21 -12.03 6.13
N GLN A 654 -36.60 -12.49 7.32
CA GLN A 654 -37.61 -11.79 8.10
C GLN A 654 -37.06 -10.48 8.64
N THR A 655 -35.84 -10.51 9.18
CA THR A 655 -35.15 -9.29 9.62
C THR A 655 -34.93 -8.31 8.48
N LEU A 656 -34.62 -8.77 7.27
CA LEU A 656 -34.54 -7.89 6.09
C LEU A 656 -35.88 -7.22 5.79
N LYS A 657 -36.98 -7.96 5.84
CA LYS A 657 -38.33 -7.38 5.66
C LYS A 657 -38.61 -6.32 6.72
N ASP A 658 -38.41 -6.64 7.99
CA ASP A 658 -38.68 -5.74 9.10
C ASP A 658 -37.83 -4.46 9.04
N ASN A 659 -36.59 -4.53 8.54
CA ASN A 659 -35.71 -3.36 8.42
C ASN A 659 -36.01 -2.50 7.18
N LEU A 660 -36.45 -3.13 6.09
CA LEU A 660 -36.61 -2.45 4.80
C LEU A 660 -38.05 -2.02 4.52
N GLU A 661 -39.04 -2.53 5.25
CA GLU A 661 -40.47 -2.33 4.96
C GLU A 661 -40.89 -0.86 4.89
N ASP A 662 -40.26 0.04 5.64
CA ASP A 662 -40.62 1.46 5.63
C ASP A 662 -40.21 2.15 4.32
N ARG A 663 -39.12 1.72 3.68
CA ARG A 663 -38.48 2.43 2.56
C ARG A 663 -38.46 1.63 1.25
N PHE A 664 -38.64 0.32 1.33
CA PHE A 664 -38.62 -0.58 0.20
C PHE A 664 -39.82 -1.52 0.20
N GLU A 665 -40.18 -1.98 -0.99
CA GLU A 665 -41.13 -3.06 -1.22
C GLU A 665 -40.35 -4.30 -1.70
N LEU A 666 -40.57 -5.45 -1.07
CA LEU A 666 -40.02 -6.72 -1.55
C LEU A 666 -40.75 -7.14 -2.82
N VAL A 667 -40.02 -7.22 -3.94
CA VAL A 667 -40.56 -7.56 -5.25
C VAL A 667 -40.53 -9.06 -5.48
N ASP A 668 -39.41 -9.72 -5.18
CA ASP A 668 -39.26 -11.16 -5.41
C ASP A 668 -38.20 -11.82 -4.52
N LEU A 669 -38.30 -13.15 -4.40
CA LEU A 669 -37.32 -14.03 -3.76
C LEU A 669 -37.00 -15.19 -4.68
N ILE A 670 -35.72 -15.30 -5.08
CA ILE A 670 -35.26 -16.27 -6.06
C ILE A 670 -34.05 -17.02 -5.49
N ASP A 671 -34.08 -18.35 -5.54
CA ASP A 671 -32.91 -19.16 -5.20
C ASP A 671 -31.97 -19.23 -6.40
N VAL A 672 -30.70 -18.87 -6.19
CA VAL A 672 -29.65 -18.86 -7.19
C VAL A 672 -28.56 -19.85 -6.77
N LEU A 673 -28.36 -20.88 -7.58
CA LEU A 673 -27.34 -21.90 -7.32
C LEU A 673 -25.96 -21.37 -7.70
N PHE A 674 -24.94 -21.80 -6.96
CA PHE A 674 -23.56 -21.55 -7.33
C PHE A 674 -22.63 -22.68 -6.88
N VAL A 675 -21.51 -22.81 -7.59
CA VAL A 675 -20.48 -23.83 -7.32
C VAL A 675 -19.12 -23.15 -7.23
N ILE A 676 -18.42 -23.34 -6.11
CA ILE A 676 -17.02 -22.96 -5.96
C ILE A 676 -16.17 -24.23 -6.09
N LYS A 677 -15.20 -24.22 -6.99
CA LYS A 677 -14.25 -25.30 -7.17
C LYS A 677 -13.03 -25.06 -6.29
N GLU A 678 -12.75 -25.99 -5.38
CA GLU A 678 -11.54 -25.95 -4.54
C GLU A 678 -10.40 -26.76 -5.17
N THR A 679 -10.71 -27.94 -5.72
CA THR A 679 -9.76 -28.80 -6.45
C THR A 679 -10.47 -29.51 -7.61
N SER A 680 -9.75 -30.30 -8.41
CA SER A 680 -10.37 -31.13 -9.46
C SER A 680 -11.38 -32.16 -8.95
N ARG A 681 -11.43 -32.42 -7.64
CA ARG A 681 -12.34 -33.39 -7.00
C ARG A 681 -13.10 -32.83 -5.80
N LYS A 682 -12.90 -31.56 -5.42
CA LYS A 682 -13.56 -30.92 -4.28
C LYS A 682 -14.29 -29.66 -4.74
N PHE A 683 -15.60 -29.65 -4.52
CA PHE A 683 -16.49 -28.56 -4.91
C PHE A 683 -17.42 -28.23 -3.75
N GLN A 684 -17.70 -26.93 -3.57
CA GLN A 684 -18.75 -26.44 -2.70
C GLN A 684 -19.95 -26.05 -3.56
N HIS A 685 -21.07 -26.76 -3.39
CA HIS A 685 -22.34 -26.43 -4.03
C HIS A 685 -23.22 -25.67 -3.02
N THR A 686 -23.68 -24.48 -3.36
CA THR A 686 -24.41 -23.61 -2.44
C THR A 686 -25.63 -22.99 -3.12
N VAL A 687 -26.64 -22.64 -2.32
CA VAL A 687 -27.83 -21.91 -2.75
C VAL A 687 -27.80 -20.54 -2.10
N SER A 688 -27.80 -19.49 -2.91
CA SER A 688 -27.91 -18.10 -2.43
C SER A 688 -29.34 -17.62 -2.65
N GLN A 689 -29.97 -17.05 -1.63
CA GLN A 689 -31.27 -16.43 -1.81
C GLN A 689 -31.08 -15.00 -2.30
N MET A 690 -31.55 -14.71 -3.51
CA MET A 690 -31.65 -13.37 -4.06
C MET A 690 -32.97 -12.73 -3.62
N SER A 691 -32.88 -11.60 -2.93
CA SER A 691 -34.01 -10.73 -2.58
C SER A 691 -33.93 -9.44 -3.36
N ILE A 692 -35.02 -9.10 -4.06
CA ILE A 692 -35.11 -7.91 -4.91
C ILE A 692 -36.07 -6.92 -4.26
N TRP A 693 -35.59 -5.72 -3.99
CA TRP A 693 -36.32 -4.69 -3.28
C TRP A 693 -36.45 -3.45 -4.16
N LYS A 694 -37.65 -2.87 -4.26
CA LYS A 694 -37.88 -1.62 -4.99
C LYS A 694 -38.06 -0.48 -4.00
N LYS A 695 -37.31 0.61 -4.18
CA LYS A 695 -37.41 1.78 -3.31
C LYS A 695 -38.75 2.48 -3.53
N LYS A 696 -39.48 2.73 -2.46
CA LYS A 696 -40.77 3.46 -2.48
C LYS A 696 -40.55 4.90 -2.89
N GLU A 697 -41.51 5.48 -3.63
CA GLU A 697 -41.57 6.92 -3.82
C GLU A 697 -41.95 7.57 -2.48
N ASN A 698 -41.13 8.51 -2.02
CA ASN A 698 -41.43 9.32 -0.82
C ASN A 698 -42.51 10.35 -1.09
#